data_AF-A0A3D4D132-F1
#
_entry.id   AF-A0A3D4D132-F1
#
_cell.length_a   1.000
_cell.length_b   1.000
_cell.length_c   1.000
_cell.angle_alpha   90.00
_cell.angle_beta   90.00
_cell.angle_gamma   90.00
#
_symmetry.space_group_name_H-M   'P 1'
#
loop_
_entity.id
_entity.type
_entity.pdbx_description
1 polymer ?
#
loop_
_entity_poly.entity_id
_entity_poly.type
_entity_poly.pdbx_seq_one_letter_code
_entity_poly.pdbx_strand_id
1 'polypeptide(L)'
;MKNCPILILSLVLSMSAVGEPLLSSWFTELSGRYARIYPDNRAMVTGASVTTWSRGQGSQLQPVYAGVTEISATATDIYIRTSNLGFHVMGPWYMENGNLFPNYPANRAEIYRFPKAPLIPVSKTPTGLGVVGYMVDGVALFDSRDAFSYDTSQEVDDGPRASAQVQGDGVWNRDAYVNEGVTFDRALAHQAGSNHHYHANAPAIRHFLGDSVDYDPATNAYVESPTGRHSPIIGWFRDGLPLYGPYGYCSPLSPESGIRRMTSGYQPRDGSNGSADLAGVSGTTPSGIPTGRTSLPKWVSRNSGGDSNLTADNYGPPVSSDFPIGHYLEDYAYKGDLGFSLFEGEGTFDPALHHDLNEYNVRYCVTPDYPDGTWAYFTNITADGSPVFPYNIGRYYFGSPTGNSPVTVPGNAVVHFEGGPRVSARIDTVDYTSPGAVTLAWSAAEGGRYVIESTTTLAVGSWAAEAFNVRPEKERLSYLLDNAGNLPAPDKKFFRSRLMELDPFDEDGLESFDFTPAVSHVFQFPISPPLPKVIGALTVGGVEAEVIAFDPSTGLVEASFDDSDLPGGEYSAQLNGSLASLNTYSVAGANNVLLLILDDWGIDASELYNRRGPGIQLADMPNLRGLLYSSGEITGTPDEGLLFTRGYAQPICSPTRATILTGRQTYQHGVGNPNPDNILPASEETFPEIISRVAPGYGLASFGKWHLGSGNTGPRDRGGWPNFSGTLQGGVQDYNSWNRVKIEGGVVVDTGTAITSLVADGVYLSPYATSVQVDEAVSFIGARGASPWVVWMGFNAPHDPFHDPPAELAPEGGFSATGISNRDSYVRMLEALDREIGRLLSAVDRERTNILVLGDNGTPNQVDQSPLGGLAGAKGSLNEGGIHVPFFAAGPDVRQTGVSDTLVQVSDLFTTILDLTGVDTVDETARLDLHSNSLVPIFNGADTAERLIIAEKWGLNARDGRALISDNWPQYKLISLQDVTDPADVATYQMYLIGDAGVEIATLTTPPDEGDPHQAAYNTLAAIDLELEPAPVVTIALQIDLPPTGISTNGQTANLPALVNAMNGNVVRPIAITVGGESASWDNGGITRNGVTTSAARVDEAGTPDPASVVAEFDIANSGLISGQSYPVEVVFRGGGGASRIFTATSQFMMP
;
A
#
# COMPACT_ATOMS: atom_id res chain seq x y z
N MET A 1 42.43 -83.23 -30.76
CA MET A 1 43.71 -83.07 -30.04
C MET A 1 43.61 -81.80 -29.19
N LYS A 2 44.28 -81.85 -28.04
CA LYS A 2 44.27 -80.91 -26.92
C LYS A 2 44.64 -79.45 -27.27
N ASN A 3 44.09 -78.55 -26.45
CA ASN A 3 44.62 -77.26 -25.94
C ASN A 3 44.75 -76.04 -26.87
N CYS A 4 43.89 -75.02 -26.65
CA CYS A 4 44.20 -73.73 -25.99
C CYS A 4 43.20 -72.63 -26.44
N PRO A 5 42.34 -72.03 -25.59
CA PRO A 5 41.66 -70.79 -25.92
C PRO A 5 42.29 -69.60 -25.20
N ILE A 6 42.51 -68.55 -25.99
CA ILE A 6 43.06 -67.25 -25.63
C ILE A 6 42.09 -66.53 -24.68
N LEU A 7 42.62 -66.04 -23.56
CA LEU A 7 41.98 -65.12 -22.63
C LEU A 7 42.09 -63.70 -23.21
N ILE A 8 40.97 -63.04 -23.52
CA ILE A 8 40.92 -61.58 -23.70
C ILE A 8 40.08 -61.01 -22.55
N LEU A 9 40.78 -60.23 -21.74
CA LEU A 9 40.35 -59.52 -20.55
C LEU A 9 39.46 -58.33 -20.96
N SER A 10 38.17 -58.40 -20.67
CA SER A 10 37.29 -57.23 -20.70
C SER A 10 37.40 -56.49 -19.37
N LEU A 11 38.20 -55.42 -19.36
CA LEU A 11 38.24 -54.43 -18.28
C LEU A 11 36.92 -53.64 -18.32
N VAL A 12 35.98 -53.97 -17.44
CA VAL A 12 34.84 -53.09 -17.14
C VAL A 12 35.33 -52.11 -16.08
N LEU A 13 35.69 -50.89 -16.48
CA LEU A 13 35.80 -49.78 -15.53
C LEU A 13 34.39 -49.47 -15.04
N SER A 14 34.09 -49.85 -13.80
CA SER A 14 32.96 -49.30 -13.05
C SER A 14 33.28 -47.84 -12.74
N MET A 15 32.78 -46.91 -13.56
CA MET A 15 32.72 -45.51 -13.12
C MET A 15 31.69 -45.43 -12.00
N SER A 16 32.11 -45.03 -10.80
CA SER A 16 31.22 -44.69 -9.70
C SER A 16 30.25 -43.62 -10.22
N ALA A 17 28.95 -43.92 -10.23
CA ALA A 17 27.94 -42.96 -10.63
C ALA A 17 27.96 -41.79 -9.64
N VAL A 18 28.08 -40.56 -10.15
CA VAL A 18 27.85 -39.35 -9.36
C VAL A 18 26.36 -39.02 -9.53
N GLY A 19 25.63 -38.88 -8.43
CA GLY A 19 24.20 -38.57 -8.50
C GLY A 19 23.96 -37.17 -9.08
N GLU A 20 22.91 -37.01 -9.89
CA GLU A 20 22.51 -35.69 -10.40
C GLU A 20 21.97 -34.82 -9.26
N PRO A 21 22.20 -33.49 -9.25
CA PRO A 21 21.62 -32.62 -8.26
C PRO A 21 20.09 -32.67 -8.24
N LEU A 22 19.52 -32.64 -7.04
CA LEU A 22 18.08 -32.84 -6.84
C LEU A 22 17.33 -31.51 -6.88
N LEU A 23 16.44 -31.36 -7.86
CA LEU A 23 15.54 -30.19 -7.96
C LEU A 23 14.65 -30.03 -6.72
N SER A 24 14.30 -31.13 -6.05
CA SER A 24 13.46 -31.14 -4.84
C SER A 24 14.22 -30.79 -3.56
N SER A 25 15.54 -30.57 -3.62
CA SER A 25 16.33 -30.23 -2.43
C SER A 25 16.23 -28.76 -2.02
N TRP A 26 15.77 -27.90 -2.93
CA TRP A 26 15.57 -26.48 -2.67
C TRP A 26 14.39 -26.25 -1.72
N PHE A 27 14.56 -25.36 -0.75
CA PHE A 27 13.53 -25.06 0.24
C PHE A 27 12.57 -23.99 -0.31
N THR A 28 11.37 -24.43 -0.71
CA THR A 28 10.38 -23.61 -1.40
C THR A 28 9.11 -23.38 -0.60
N GLU A 29 8.99 -23.99 0.58
CA GLU A 29 7.78 -23.99 1.40
C GLU A 29 7.31 -22.57 1.75
N LEU A 30 8.29 -21.70 2.09
CA LEU A 30 8.09 -20.31 2.52
C LEU A 30 8.31 -19.29 1.39
N SER A 31 8.37 -19.72 0.14
CA SER A 31 8.66 -18.86 -1.02
C SER A 31 7.66 -17.70 -1.21
N GLY A 32 6.44 -17.81 -0.68
CA GLY A 32 5.43 -16.74 -0.68
C GLY A 32 5.63 -15.68 0.40
N ARG A 33 6.70 -15.75 1.21
CA ARG A 33 6.96 -14.86 2.34
C ARG A 33 7.90 -13.73 1.94
N TYR A 34 7.67 -12.51 2.46
CA TYR A 34 8.63 -11.42 2.34
C TYR A 34 9.87 -11.62 3.21
N ALA A 35 11.03 -11.20 2.72
CA ALA A 35 12.26 -11.09 3.49
C ALA A 35 12.09 -10.09 4.63
N ARG A 36 12.72 -10.37 5.77
CA ARG A 36 12.60 -9.52 6.97
C ARG A 36 13.94 -9.37 7.67
N ILE A 37 14.13 -8.22 8.30
CA ILE A 37 15.25 -7.97 9.19
C ILE A 37 14.77 -7.53 10.58
N TYR A 38 15.61 -7.80 11.58
CA TYR A 38 15.64 -6.98 12.79
C TYR A 38 16.65 -5.84 12.58
N PRO A 39 16.22 -4.58 12.47
CA PRO A 39 17.13 -3.47 12.23
C PRO A 39 18.06 -3.20 13.42
N ASP A 40 17.66 -3.57 14.63
CA ASP A 40 18.48 -3.46 15.83
C ASP A 40 18.04 -4.46 16.91
N ASN A 41 18.78 -4.50 18.01
CA ASN A 41 18.49 -5.35 19.17
C ASN A 41 17.14 -5.02 19.85
N ARG A 42 16.66 -3.77 19.78
CA ARG A 42 15.36 -3.42 20.37
C ARG A 42 14.26 -4.11 19.57
N ALA A 43 14.30 -3.99 18.24
CA ALA A 43 13.38 -4.66 17.35
C ALA A 43 13.40 -6.18 17.51
N MET A 44 14.59 -6.78 17.64
CA MET A 44 14.74 -8.22 17.91
C MET A 44 14.05 -8.64 19.21
N VAL A 45 14.31 -7.94 20.33
CA VAL A 45 13.74 -8.29 21.65
C VAL A 45 12.22 -8.11 21.69
N THR A 46 11.68 -7.16 20.94
CA THR A 46 10.22 -6.95 20.85
C THR A 46 9.54 -7.77 19.75
N GLY A 47 10.30 -8.53 18.94
CA GLY A 47 9.77 -9.25 17.78
C GLY A 47 9.29 -8.35 16.63
N ALA A 48 9.71 -7.08 16.60
CA ALA A 48 9.27 -6.07 15.64
C ALA A 48 10.13 -6.08 14.36
N SER A 49 10.09 -7.18 13.61
CA SER A 49 10.78 -7.29 12.33
C SER A 49 10.15 -6.38 11.25
N VAL A 50 10.94 -5.94 10.27
CA VAL A 50 10.47 -5.09 9.15
C VAL A 50 10.73 -5.76 7.80
N THR A 51 9.89 -5.46 6.80
CA THR A 51 10.01 -5.94 5.41
C THR A 51 10.65 -4.93 4.45
N THR A 52 10.86 -3.69 4.92
CA THR A 52 11.56 -2.63 4.19
C THR A 52 12.62 -2.00 5.10
N TRP A 53 13.72 -1.57 4.52
CA TRP A 53 14.85 -1.01 5.26
C TRP A 53 15.80 -0.23 4.36
N SER A 54 16.61 0.66 4.93
CA SER A 54 17.65 1.38 4.18
C SER A 54 18.84 1.69 5.06
N ARG A 55 20.01 1.15 4.70
CA ARG A 55 21.28 1.42 5.38
C ARG A 55 22.49 1.14 4.49
N GLY A 56 23.32 2.16 4.30
CA GLY A 56 24.53 2.06 3.49
C GLY A 56 24.20 1.66 2.06
N GLN A 57 24.86 0.60 1.57
CA GLN A 57 24.64 0.07 0.23
C GLN A 57 23.42 -0.87 0.09
N GLY A 58 22.73 -1.20 1.19
CA GLY A 58 21.52 -2.01 1.17
C GLY A 58 20.28 -1.18 1.40
N SER A 59 19.44 -1.08 0.36
CA SER A 59 18.15 -0.41 0.44
C SER A 59 17.09 -1.31 -0.17
N GLN A 60 16.03 -1.54 0.59
CA GLN A 60 14.86 -2.33 0.23
C GLN A 60 13.63 -1.46 0.51
N LEU A 61 13.23 -0.67 -0.49
CA LEU A 61 12.16 0.33 -0.36
C LEU A 61 10.75 -0.28 -0.44
N GLN A 62 10.63 -1.41 -1.15
CA GLN A 62 9.43 -2.24 -1.22
C GLN A 62 9.74 -3.63 -0.66
N PRO A 63 8.76 -4.34 -0.09
CA PRO A 63 8.95 -5.72 0.34
C PRO A 63 9.44 -6.60 -0.82
N VAL A 64 10.29 -7.59 -0.53
CA VAL A 64 10.80 -8.54 -1.54
C VAL A 64 10.58 -9.95 -1.04
N TYR A 65 10.24 -10.89 -1.94
CA TYR A 65 10.09 -12.30 -1.56
C TYR A 65 11.44 -12.93 -1.20
N ALA A 66 11.45 -13.67 -0.09
CA ALA A 66 12.65 -14.31 0.41
C ALA A 66 13.02 -15.55 -0.42
N GLY A 67 14.32 -15.81 -0.49
CA GLY A 67 14.91 -17.05 -0.96
C GLY A 67 14.74 -17.32 -2.45
N VAL A 68 14.51 -18.58 -2.80
CA VAL A 68 14.41 -19.06 -4.19
C VAL A 68 13.02 -18.81 -4.75
N THR A 69 12.95 -18.07 -5.86
CA THR A 69 11.70 -17.70 -6.55
C THR A 69 11.48 -18.48 -7.85
N GLU A 70 12.51 -19.12 -8.40
CA GLU A 70 12.39 -20.00 -9.57
C GLU A 70 13.42 -21.13 -9.49
N ILE A 71 13.03 -22.33 -9.90
CA ILE A 71 13.96 -23.43 -10.19
C ILE A 71 13.69 -23.90 -11.61
N SER A 72 14.71 -23.89 -12.46
CA SER A 72 14.61 -24.34 -13.85
C SER A 72 15.80 -25.19 -14.26
N ALA A 73 15.65 -26.01 -15.30
CA ALA A 73 16.73 -26.90 -15.74
C ALA A 73 16.74 -27.11 -17.25
N THR A 74 17.94 -27.28 -17.79
CA THR A 74 18.17 -27.78 -19.15
C THR A 74 18.58 -29.26 -19.10
N ALA A 75 18.98 -29.82 -20.25
CA ALA A 75 19.56 -31.16 -20.28
C ALA A 75 20.88 -31.26 -19.50
N THR A 76 21.61 -30.15 -19.31
CA THR A 76 22.98 -30.15 -18.76
C THR A 76 23.13 -29.37 -17.46
N ASP A 77 22.22 -28.45 -17.15
CA ASP A 77 22.40 -27.47 -16.08
C ASP A 77 21.10 -27.23 -15.32
N ILE A 78 21.23 -26.88 -14.04
CA ILE A 78 20.14 -26.40 -13.19
C ILE A 78 20.39 -24.92 -12.90
N TYR A 79 19.30 -24.17 -12.86
CA TYR A 79 19.25 -22.75 -12.59
C TYR A 79 18.32 -22.49 -11.40
N ILE A 80 18.70 -21.54 -10.57
CA ILE A 80 17.80 -20.94 -9.59
C ILE A 80 17.77 -19.42 -9.78
N ARG A 81 16.62 -18.82 -9.50
CA ARG A 81 16.51 -17.38 -9.23
C ARG A 81 16.32 -17.15 -7.75
N THR A 82 17.00 -16.15 -7.20
CA THR A 82 16.89 -15.83 -5.79
C THR A 82 17.10 -14.35 -5.51
N SER A 83 16.37 -13.83 -4.52
CA SER A 83 16.63 -12.49 -3.98
C SER A 83 17.94 -12.42 -3.19
N ASN A 84 18.54 -13.57 -2.86
CA ASN A 84 19.68 -13.71 -1.97
C ASN A 84 19.40 -13.25 -0.52
N LEU A 85 18.13 -13.28 -0.10
CA LEU A 85 17.69 -12.94 1.24
C LEU A 85 17.02 -14.14 1.90
N GLY A 86 17.34 -14.42 3.16
CA GLY A 86 16.86 -15.63 3.85
C GLY A 86 15.40 -15.57 4.31
N PHE A 87 14.80 -16.74 4.53
CA PHE A 87 13.44 -16.88 5.11
C PHE A 87 13.37 -16.60 6.62
N HIS A 88 14.50 -16.70 7.31
CA HIS A 88 14.62 -16.33 8.71
C HIS A 88 14.62 -14.81 8.84
N VAL A 89 14.30 -14.29 10.04
CA VAL A 89 14.46 -12.85 10.28
C VAL A 89 15.95 -12.56 10.43
N MET A 90 16.51 -11.93 9.41
CA MET A 90 17.94 -11.65 9.29
C MET A 90 18.38 -10.55 10.27
N GLY A 91 19.66 -10.56 10.64
CA GLY A 91 20.19 -9.56 11.56
C GLY A 91 19.70 -9.73 13.01
N PRO A 92 19.92 -8.72 13.87
CA PRO A 92 20.66 -7.48 13.58
C PRO A 92 22.18 -7.73 13.44
N TRP A 93 22.88 -6.88 12.70
CA TRP A 93 24.33 -6.94 12.51
C TRP A 93 25.05 -5.79 13.21
N TYR A 94 26.16 -6.10 13.86
CA TYR A 94 26.93 -5.15 14.66
C TYR A 94 28.43 -5.22 14.35
N MET A 95 29.14 -4.16 14.70
CA MET A 95 30.59 -4.12 14.77
C MET A 95 31.05 -4.43 16.21
N GLU A 96 32.32 -4.76 16.41
CA GLU A 96 32.89 -5.04 17.75
C GLU A 96 32.69 -3.91 18.77
N ASN A 97 32.63 -2.66 18.30
CA ASN A 97 32.39 -1.50 19.16
C ASN A 97 30.91 -1.34 19.56
N GLY A 98 30.03 -2.26 19.18
CA GLY A 98 28.60 -2.24 19.47
C GLY A 98 27.78 -1.34 18.54
N ASN A 99 28.40 -0.69 17.55
CA ASN A 99 27.66 0.08 16.56
C ASN A 99 27.04 -0.84 15.51
N LEU A 100 25.88 -0.45 14.98
CA LEU A 100 25.24 -1.15 13.87
C LEU A 100 26.15 -1.20 12.64
N PHE A 101 26.16 -2.35 11.97
CA PHE A 101 26.97 -2.57 10.78
C PHE A 101 26.64 -1.53 9.68
N PRO A 102 27.62 -1.04 8.88
CA PRO A 102 27.39 0.10 7.98
C PRO A 102 26.39 -0.15 6.85
N ASN A 103 26.23 -1.40 6.42
CA ASN A 103 25.35 -1.79 5.32
C ASN A 103 24.30 -2.79 5.79
N TYR A 104 23.10 -2.75 5.21
CA TYR A 104 22.15 -3.87 5.28
C TYR A 104 22.21 -4.69 3.99
N PRO A 105 21.65 -5.91 3.96
CA PRO A 105 21.49 -6.64 2.72
C PRO A 105 20.40 -6.00 1.85
N ALA A 106 20.33 -6.34 0.57
CA ALA A 106 19.22 -5.96 -0.31
C ALA A 106 19.01 -7.03 -1.38
N ASN A 107 17.87 -7.00 -2.08
CA ASN A 107 17.62 -7.87 -3.22
C ASN A 107 18.78 -7.83 -4.22
N ARG A 108 19.25 -9.01 -4.64
CA ARG A 108 20.34 -9.16 -5.60
C ARG A 108 19.90 -9.66 -6.97
N ALA A 109 18.65 -10.09 -7.14
CA ALA A 109 18.11 -10.58 -8.39
C ALA A 109 19.02 -11.64 -9.09
N GLU A 110 19.61 -12.55 -8.30
CA GLU A 110 20.68 -13.42 -8.79
C GLU A 110 20.12 -14.65 -9.49
N ILE A 111 20.83 -15.06 -10.56
CA ILE A 111 20.61 -16.34 -11.23
C ILE A 111 21.85 -17.19 -11.04
N TYR A 112 21.68 -18.34 -10.38
CA TYR A 112 22.79 -19.25 -10.16
C TYR A 112 22.66 -20.51 -11.02
N ARG A 113 23.78 -20.94 -11.60
CA ARG A 113 23.88 -22.13 -12.45
C ARG A 113 24.86 -23.13 -11.86
N PHE A 114 24.49 -24.41 -11.87
CA PHE A 114 25.39 -25.52 -11.55
C PHE A 114 25.12 -26.74 -12.46
N PRO A 115 26.13 -27.60 -12.70
CA PRO A 115 26.03 -28.69 -13.65
C PRO A 115 25.16 -29.84 -13.13
N LYS A 116 24.35 -30.45 -14.01
CA LYS A 116 23.56 -31.65 -13.70
C LYS A 116 24.41 -32.91 -13.53
N ALA A 117 25.57 -32.96 -14.17
CA ALA A 117 26.48 -34.11 -14.13
C ALA A 117 27.84 -33.67 -13.59
N PRO A 118 28.09 -33.79 -12.27
CA PRO A 118 29.34 -33.35 -11.67
C PRO A 118 30.51 -34.21 -12.15
N LEU A 119 31.64 -33.57 -12.45
CA LEU A 119 32.89 -34.25 -12.85
C LEU A 119 33.92 -34.10 -11.73
N ILE A 120 34.63 -35.18 -11.39
CA ILE A 120 35.74 -35.14 -10.42
C ILE A 120 37.08 -35.06 -11.17
N PRO A 121 37.72 -33.87 -11.28
CA PRO A 121 38.98 -33.72 -11.99
C PRO A 121 40.16 -34.20 -11.13
N VAL A 122 41.27 -34.55 -11.79
CA VAL A 122 42.55 -34.86 -11.12
C VAL A 122 43.16 -33.59 -10.51
N SER A 123 43.17 -32.49 -11.26
CA SER A 123 43.61 -31.17 -10.78
C SER A 123 42.41 -30.37 -10.30
N LYS A 124 42.49 -29.83 -9.09
CA LYS A 124 41.38 -29.07 -8.48
C LYS A 124 41.44 -27.59 -8.82
N THR A 125 40.28 -26.96 -8.87
CA THR A 125 40.14 -25.52 -9.15
C THR A 125 40.02 -24.75 -7.83
N PRO A 126 40.80 -23.67 -7.63
CA PRO A 126 40.69 -22.86 -6.41
C PRO A 126 39.33 -22.15 -6.33
N THR A 127 38.84 -21.95 -5.12
CA THR A 127 37.68 -21.10 -4.83
C THR A 127 38.03 -19.61 -5.02
N GLY A 128 37.02 -18.80 -5.34
CA GLY A 128 37.14 -17.33 -5.40
C GLY A 128 36.73 -16.67 -4.08
N LEU A 129 36.89 -15.33 -3.99
CA LEU A 129 36.43 -14.51 -2.86
C LEU A 129 34.94 -14.15 -2.91
N GLY A 130 34.25 -14.53 -3.99
CA GLY A 130 32.81 -14.31 -4.15
C GLY A 130 32.03 -15.61 -3.97
N VAL A 131 30.83 -15.65 -4.57
CA VAL A 131 29.91 -16.76 -4.43
C VAL A 131 30.46 -18.07 -4.99
N VAL A 132 30.67 -19.04 -4.10
CA VAL A 132 31.13 -20.40 -4.42
C VAL A 132 29.99 -21.42 -4.51
N GLY A 133 28.83 -21.09 -3.97
CA GLY A 133 27.64 -21.94 -3.90
C GLY A 133 26.44 -21.16 -3.41
N TYR A 134 25.32 -21.86 -3.26
CA TYR A 134 24.12 -21.33 -2.59
C TYR A 134 23.60 -22.36 -1.60
N MET A 135 23.15 -21.89 -0.44
CA MET A 135 22.30 -22.67 0.44
C MET A 135 20.93 -22.88 -0.21
N VAL A 136 20.21 -23.93 0.19
CA VAL A 136 18.92 -24.30 -0.42
C VAL A 136 17.79 -23.30 -0.14
N ASP A 137 18.00 -22.35 0.76
CA ASP A 137 17.14 -21.18 0.95
C ASP A 137 17.44 -20.02 0.01
N GLY A 138 18.44 -20.14 -0.88
CA GLY A 138 18.80 -19.10 -1.83
C GLY A 138 19.82 -18.07 -1.31
N VAL A 139 20.38 -18.25 -0.11
CA VAL A 139 21.46 -17.38 0.38
C VAL A 139 22.81 -17.84 -0.15
N ALA A 140 23.64 -16.90 -0.61
CA ALA A 140 24.96 -17.20 -1.15
C ALA A 140 25.92 -17.82 -0.12
N LEU A 141 26.79 -18.70 -0.62
CA LEU A 141 27.92 -19.27 0.12
C LEU A 141 29.22 -18.66 -0.36
N PHE A 142 30.03 -18.19 0.59
CA PHE A 142 31.41 -17.77 0.39
C PHE A 142 32.35 -18.83 0.97
N ASP A 143 33.62 -18.81 0.56
CA ASP A 143 34.61 -19.71 1.16
C ASP A 143 35.11 -19.19 2.51
N SER A 144 36.06 -19.88 3.14
CA SER A 144 36.50 -19.56 4.50
C SER A 144 37.33 -18.26 4.65
N ARG A 145 37.47 -17.42 3.61
CA ARG A 145 38.34 -16.21 3.62
C ARG A 145 37.53 -14.92 3.72
N ASP A 146 38.07 -13.92 4.43
CA ASP A 146 37.51 -12.56 4.54
C ASP A 146 38.05 -11.56 3.48
N ALA A 147 38.74 -12.06 2.46
CA ALA A 147 39.48 -11.32 1.44
C ALA A 147 40.79 -10.62 1.87
N PHE A 148 41.20 -10.68 3.13
CA PHE A 148 42.40 -10.02 3.63
C PHE A 148 43.52 -11.01 4.01
N SER A 149 44.75 -10.51 4.05
CA SER A 149 45.94 -11.26 4.45
C SER A 149 46.94 -10.38 5.20
N TYR A 150 47.85 -11.00 5.94
CA TYR A 150 48.92 -10.30 6.64
C TYR A 150 49.91 -9.64 5.68
N ASP A 151 50.48 -8.49 6.04
CA ASP A 151 51.65 -7.90 5.38
C ASP A 151 52.87 -8.05 6.28
N THR A 152 53.76 -8.98 5.93
CA THR A 152 54.98 -9.25 6.70
C THR A 152 55.92 -8.03 6.83
N SER A 153 55.93 -7.14 5.83
CA SER A 153 56.83 -5.98 5.82
C SER A 153 56.36 -4.83 6.72
N GLN A 154 55.04 -4.74 6.91
CA GLN A 154 54.39 -3.73 7.76
C GLN A 154 53.95 -4.29 9.12
N GLU A 155 54.00 -5.61 9.27
CA GLU A 155 53.62 -6.37 10.46
C GLU A 155 52.16 -6.19 10.90
N VAL A 156 51.25 -5.99 9.96
CA VAL A 156 49.83 -5.77 10.23
C VAL A 156 48.94 -6.57 9.29
N ASP A 157 47.74 -6.90 9.74
CA ASP A 157 46.70 -7.41 8.84
C ASP A 157 46.21 -6.31 7.90
N ASP A 158 45.98 -6.68 6.63
CA ASP A 158 45.15 -5.91 5.73
C ASP A 158 43.69 -5.91 6.21
N GLY A 159 42.94 -4.86 5.86
CA GLY A 159 41.52 -4.76 6.16
C GLY A 159 41.04 -3.38 6.59
N PRO A 160 39.72 -3.18 6.66
CA PRO A 160 39.10 -1.91 7.03
C PRO A 160 39.40 -1.46 8.47
N ARG A 161 40.00 -2.33 9.29
CA ARG A 161 40.35 -2.09 10.69
C ARG A 161 41.86 -1.84 10.90
N ALA A 162 42.67 -1.96 9.85
CA ALA A 162 44.10 -1.69 9.94
C ALA A 162 44.34 -0.20 10.20
N SER A 163 45.28 0.13 11.11
CA SER A 163 45.64 1.52 11.43
C SER A 163 46.22 2.27 10.22
N ALA A 164 46.78 1.53 9.27
CA ALA A 164 47.11 1.97 7.92
C ALA A 164 46.59 0.91 6.92
N GLN A 165 45.97 1.36 5.82
CA GLN A 165 45.62 0.46 4.72
C GLN A 165 46.91 -0.06 4.09
N VAL A 166 47.13 -1.37 4.21
CA VAL A 166 48.26 -2.08 3.60
C VAL A 166 47.73 -2.94 2.45
N GLN A 167 48.63 -3.58 1.71
CA GLN A 167 48.25 -4.62 0.75
C GLN A 167 48.86 -5.91 1.27
N GLY A 168 48.02 -6.81 1.78
CA GLY A 168 48.49 -8.10 2.32
C GLY A 168 49.33 -8.88 1.29
N ASP A 169 50.28 -9.67 1.78
CA ASP A 169 51.24 -10.42 0.94
C ASP A 169 50.64 -11.69 0.32
N GLY A 170 49.42 -12.07 0.73
CA GLY A 170 48.69 -13.25 0.25
C GLY A 170 49.19 -14.58 0.82
N VAL A 171 50.16 -14.58 1.75
CA VAL A 171 50.75 -15.79 2.33
C VAL A 171 49.91 -16.29 3.50
N TRP A 172 49.59 -15.41 4.46
CA TRP A 172 48.77 -15.72 5.63
C TRP A 172 47.38 -15.09 5.45
N ASN A 173 46.43 -15.89 4.98
CA ASN A 173 45.09 -15.47 4.60
C ASN A 173 44.17 -15.57 5.81
N ARG A 174 43.45 -14.48 6.13
CA ARG A 174 42.60 -14.40 7.32
C ARG A 174 41.37 -15.31 7.18
N ASP A 175 41.05 -15.99 8.27
CA ASP A 175 39.86 -16.85 8.37
C ASP A 175 38.61 -16.04 8.67
N ALA A 176 37.59 -16.11 7.81
CA ALA A 176 36.38 -15.29 7.91
C ALA A 176 35.61 -15.49 9.21
N TYR A 177 35.47 -16.73 9.70
CA TYR A 177 34.70 -16.96 10.92
C TYR A 177 35.38 -16.30 12.14
N VAL A 178 36.71 -16.39 12.20
CA VAL A 178 37.49 -15.79 13.29
C VAL A 178 37.55 -14.26 13.17
N ASN A 179 37.67 -13.74 11.95
CA ASN A 179 37.96 -12.33 11.68
C ASN A 179 36.73 -11.45 11.48
N GLU A 180 35.62 -12.05 11.03
CA GLU A 180 34.37 -11.35 10.73
C GLU A 180 33.19 -11.82 11.58
N GLY A 181 33.35 -12.89 12.38
CA GLY A 181 32.24 -13.51 13.14
C GLY A 181 31.49 -12.56 14.07
N VAL A 182 32.13 -11.48 14.53
CA VAL A 182 31.51 -10.39 15.30
C VAL A 182 30.43 -9.62 14.54
N THR A 183 30.47 -9.70 13.20
CA THR A 183 29.53 -9.05 12.28
C THR A 183 28.44 -9.98 11.79
N PHE A 184 28.50 -11.26 12.15
CA PHE A 184 27.49 -12.23 11.78
C PHE A 184 26.23 -12.06 12.63
N ASP A 185 25.08 -12.29 12.03
CA ASP A 185 23.84 -12.46 12.78
C ASP A 185 23.79 -13.82 13.48
N ARG A 186 22.66 -14.09 14.12
CA ARG A 186 22.43 -15.35 14.84
C ARG A 186 22.33 -16.56 13.94
N ALA A 187 22.03 -16.37 12.65
CA ALA A 187 22.06 -17.42 11.65
C ALA A 187 23.48 -17.62 11.08
N LEU A 188 24.46 -16.85 11.51
CA LEU A 188 25.85 -16.87 11.04
C LEU A 188 26.05 -16.35 9.61
N ALA A 189 25.14 -15.46 9.17
CA ALA A 189 25.28 -14.70 7.92
C ALA A 189 25.57 -13.22 8.18
N HIS A 190 26.18 -12.57 7.20
CA HIS A 190 26.32 -11.11 7.15
C HIS A 190 26.34 -10.62 5.70
N GLN A 191 26.71 -9.36 5.49
CA GLN A 191 26.68 -8.72 4.18
C GLN A 191 27.98 -8.02 3.83
N ALA A 192 28.46 -8.28 2.61
CA ALA A 192 29.50 -7.49 1.96
C ALA A 192 28.82 -6.50 0.99
N GLY A 193 28.77 -5.22 1.37
CA GLY A 193 27.87 -4.27 0.72
C GLY A 193 26.42 -4.70 0.93
N SER A 194 25.67 -4.94 -0.15
CA SER A 194 24.30 -5.49 -0.09
C SER A 194 24.21 -7.02 -0.23
N ASN A 195 25.34 -7.71 -0.44
CA ASN A 195 25.34 -9.15 -0.69
C ASN A 195 25.33 -9.96 0.61
N HIS A 196 24.18 -10.48 1.00
CA HIS A 196 24.00 -11.36 2.16
C HIS A 196 24.57 -12.76 1.89
N HIS A 197 25.35 -13.33 2.80
CA HIS A 197 25.99 -14.62 2.57
C HIS A 197 26.42 -15.32 3.87
N TYR A 198 26.66 -16.63 3.74
CA TYR A 198 27.29 -17.48 4.75
C TYR A 198 28.76 -17.77 4.41
N HIS A 199 29.65 -17.65 5.39
CA HIS A 199 30.98 -18.29 5.36
C HIS A 199 30.96 -19.66 6.05
N ALA A 200 30.19 -19.76 7.13
CA ALA A 200 30.17 -20.88 8.05
C ALA A 200 28.90 -21.72 7.93
N ASN A 201 28.56 -22.53 8.94
CA ASN A 201 27.30 -23.28 8.93
C ASN A 201 26.09 -22.32 8.86
N ALA A 202 25.00 -22.80 8.28
CA ALA A 202 23.74 -22.07 8.20
C ALA A 202 22.69 -22.73 9.12
N PRO A 203 22.72 -22.47 10.44
CA PRO A 203 21.78 -23.07 11.40
C PRO A 203 20.30 -22.75 11.10
N ALA A 204 19.99 -21.59 10.50
CA ALA A 204 18.62 -21.22 10.19
C ALA A 204 17.96 -22.16 9.17
N ILE A 205 18.60 -22.40 8.02
CA ILE A 205 18.06 -23.33 7.02
C ILE A 205 18.07 -24.78 7.51
N ARG A 206 19.06 -25.16 8.33
CA ARG A 206 19.08 -26.46 9.02
C ARG A 206 17.84 -26.65 9.90
N HIS A 207 17.45 -25.62 10.66
CA HIS A 207 16.23 -25.65 11.47
C HIS A 207 14.97 -25.82 10.59
N PHE A 208 14.83 -25.04 9.51
CA PHE A 208 13.68 -25.14 8.61
C PHE A 208 13.55 -26.52 7.93
N LEU A 209 14.68 -27.18 7.64
CA LEU A 209 14.69 -28.53 7.07
C LEU A 209 14.50 -29.64 8.13
N GLY A 210 14.32 -29.29 9.40
CA GLY A 210 14.17 -30.25 10.50
C GLY A 210 15.45 -31.04 10.82
N ASP A 211 16.62 -30.45 10.55
CA ASP A 211 17.92 -30.99 10.98
C ASP A 211 18.10 -30.80 12.50
N SER A 212 19.28 -31.16 13.01
CA SER A 212 19.67 -31.11 14.43
C SER A 212 19.90 -29.70 14.99
N VAL A 213 18.94 -28.78 14.80
CA VAL A 213 19.01 -27.39 15.28
C VAL A 213 17.65 -26.95 15.83
N ASP A 214 17.64 -26.50 17.09
CA ASP A 214 16.49 -25.85 17.71
C ASP A 214 16.57 -24.32 17.54
N TYR A 215 15.41 -23.66 17.39
CA TYR A 215 15.29 -22.21 17.28
C TYR A 215 14.50 -21.65 18.47
N ASP A 216 15.06 -20.62 19.11
CA ASP A 216 14.38 -19.84 20.14
C ASP A 216 13.95 -18.47 19.57
N PRO A 217 12.64 -18.28 19.32
CA PRO A 217 12.14 -17.02 18.77
C PRO A 217 12.28 -15.83 19.72
N ALA A 218 12.42 -16.04 21.04
CA ALA A 218 12.57 -14.94 22.00
C ALA A 218 13.97 -14.31 21.97
N THR A 219 14.97 -15.10 21.60
CA THR A 219 16.37 -14.65 21.54
C THR A 219 16.94 -14.60 20.12
N ASN A 220 16.12 -14.98 19.13
CA ASN A 220 16.50 -15.21 17.74
C ASN A 220 17.70 -16.16 17.61
N ALA A 221 17.87 -17.10 18.53
CA ALA A 221 19.07 -17.93 18.63
C ALA A 221 18.84 -19.35 18.11
N TYR A 222 19.90 -19.94 17.56
CA TYR A 222 19.91 -21.32 17.09
C TYR A 222 20.89 -22.14 17.93
N VAL A 223 20.44 -23.32 18.38
CA VAL A 223 21.23 -24.19 19.25
C VAL A 223 21.28 -25.60 18.66
N GLU A 224 22.48 -26.17 18.64
CA GLU A 224 22.69 -27.53 18.14
C GLU A 224 21.96 -28.56 19.04
N SER A 225 21.11 -29.37 18.41
CA SER A 225 20.23 -30.33 19.10
C SER A 225 20.19 -31.66 18.32
N PRO A 226 21.17 -32.56 18.54
CA PRO A 226 21.32 -33.80 17.77
C PRO A 226 20.08 -34.70 17.83
N THR A 227 19.41 -34.92 16.68
CA THR A 227 18.17 -35.73 16.60
C THR A 227 18.43 -37.22 16.35
N GLY A 228 19.69 -37.59 16.03
CA GLY A 228 20.06 -38.94 15.59
C GLY A 228 19.67 -39.25 14.13
N ARG A 229 19.31 -38.24 13.34
CA ARG A 229 18.99 -38.35 11.91
C ARG A 229 20.17 -37.86 11.05
N HIS A 230 20.30 -38.42 9.85
CA HIS A 230 21.23 -37.90 8.85
C HIS A 230 20.82 -36.47 8.48
N SER A 231 21.77 -35.55 8.35
CA SER A 231 21.47 -34.19 7.94
C SER A 231 20.91 -34.17 6.50
N PRO A 232 20.02 -33.23 6.17
CA PRO A 232 19.56 -33.02 4.80
C PRO A 232 20.64 -32.32 3.96
N ILE A 233 20.41 -32.26 2.64
CA ILE A 233 21.14 -31.33 1.76
C ILE A 233 20.75 -29.91 2.17
N ILE A 234 21.74 -29.08 2.47
CA ILE A 234 21.54 -27.69 2.88
C ILE A 234 22.07 -26.69 1.85
N GLY A 235 22.83 -27.15 0.85
CA GLY A 235 23.34 -26.28 -0.21
C GLY A 235 23.98 -27.04 -1.36
N TRP A 236 24.38 -26.29 -2.37
CA TRP A 236 25.05 -26.78 -3.57
C TRP A 236 26.23 -25.86 -3.93
N PHE A 237 27.36 -26.46 -4.28
CA PHE A 237 28.51 -25.72 -4.79
C PHE A 237 28.51 -25.66 -6.33
N ARG A 238 29.30 -24.74 -6.88
CA ARG A 238 29.42 -24.50 -8.34
C ARG A 238 29.85 -25.73 -9.14
N ASP A 239 30.48 -26.69 -8.48
CA ASP A 239 30.92 -27.95 -9.07
C ASP A 239 29.82 -29.02 -9.17
N GLY A 240 28.61 -28.72 -8.66
CA GLY A 240 27.44 -29.57 -8.72
C GLY A 240 27.37 -30.65 -7.63
N LEU A 241 28.27 -30.63 -6.63
CA LEU A 241 28.21 -31.58 -5.52
C LEU A 241 27.36 -31.02 -4.35
N PRO A 242 26.63 -31.89 -3.63
CA PRO A 242 25.78 -31.47 -2.51
C PRO A 242 26.61 -31.12 -1.28
N LEU A 243 26.12 -30.14 -0.52
CA LEU A 243 26.53 -29.82 0.84
C LEU A 243 25.48 -30.33 1.82
N TYR A 244 25.88 -31.21 2.72
CA TYR A 244 25.07 -31.70 3.83
C TYR A 244 25.37 -30.95 5.12
N GLY A 245 24.40 -30.93 6.04
CA GLY A 245 24.67 -30.60 7.44
C GLY A 245 25.67 -31.57 8.10
N PRO A 246 26.00 -31.37 9.38
CA PRO A 246 27.16 -31.98 10.02
C PRO A 246 27.01 -33.47 10.38
N TYR A 247 25.84 -34.09 10.22
CA TYR A 247 25.60 -35.47 10.60
C TYR A 247 25.44 -36.39 9.38
N GLY A 248 26.16 -37.50 9.43
CA GLY A 248 26.11 -38.52 8.39
C GLY A 248 26.22 -39.93 8.96
N TYR A 249 26.12 -40.94 8.09
CA TYR A 249 26.29 -42.33 8.47
C TYR A 249 27.70 -42.60 9.03
N CYS A 250 27.77 -43.39 10.10
CA CYS A 250 29.01 -43.79 10.75
C CYS A 250 29.95 -44.45 9.74
N SER A 251 29.45 -45.44 9.00
CA SER A 251 30.13 -46.04 7.85
C SER A 251 29.66 -45.34 6.57
N PRO A 252 30.55 -44.91 5.67
CA PRO A 252 30.16 -44.19 4.46
C PRO A 252 29.39 -45.06 3.49
N LEU A 253 29.44 -46.39 3.62
CA LEU A 253 28.92 -47.33 2.63
C LEU A 253 27.73 -48.14 3.16
N SER A 254 27.19 -47.80 4.35
CA SER A 254 26.07 -48.52 4.94
C SER A 254 25.06 -47.56 5.57
N PRO A 255 23.85 -47.44 4.99
CA PRO A 255 22.77 -46.62 5.56
C PRO A 255 22.21 -47.22 6.86
N GLU A 256 22.49 -48.50 7.15
CA GLU A 256 22.15 -49.15 8.41
C GLU A 256 23.13 -48.83 9.54
N SER A 257 24.25 -48.18 9.23
CA SER A 257 25.17 -47.72 10.27
C SER A 257 24.53 -46.58 11.07
N GLY A 258 24.89 -46.46 12.35
CA GLY A 258 24.39 -45.36 13.18
C GLY A 258 24.75 -43.98 12.60
N ILE A 259 24.12 -42.92 13.09
CA ILE A 259 24.44 -41.54 12.70
C ILE A 259 25.41 -40.91 13.68
N ARG A 260 26.37 -40.13 13.18
CA ARG A 260 27.26 -39.31 14.00
C ARG A 260 27.66 -38.02 13.30
N ARG A 261 28.20 -37.08 14.07
CA ARG A 261 28.82 -35.87 13.53
C ARG A 261 30.09 -36.24 12.73
N MET A 262 30.25 -35.66 11.56
CA MET A 262 31.45 -35.81 10.74
C MET A 262 32.64 -35.07 11.37
N THR A 263 33.81 -35.70 11.32
CA THR A 263 35.05 -35.14 11.86
C THR A 263 35.87 -34.49 10.75
N SER A 264 36.12 -33.19 10.89
CA SER A 264 36.97 -32.42 9.96
C SER A 264 38.34 -33.09 9.79
N GLY A 265 38.82 -33.06 8.55
CA GLY A 265 40.18 -33.44 8.17
C GLY A 265 41.25 -32.46 8.64
N TYR A 266 40.89 -31.34 9.26
CA TYR A 266 41.81 -30.30 9.70
C TYR A 266 41.95 -30.24 11.22
N GLN A 267 43.12 -29.78 11.68
CA GLN A 267 43.37 -29.40 13.07
C GLN A 267 44.30 -28.18 13.15
N PRO A 268 44.26 -27.40 14.24
CA PRO A 268 45.25 -26.36 14.48
C PRO A 268 46.69 -26.89 14.51
N ARG A 269 47.65 -26.05 14.13
CA ARG A 269 49.09 -26.28 14.26
C ARG A 269 49.60 -25.75 15.60
N ASP A 270 49.30 -26.51 16.66
CA ASP A 270 49.61 -26.21 18.06
C ASP A 270 50.67 -27.14 18.66
N GLY A 271 51.37 -27.91 17.81
CA GLY A 271 52.35 -28.92 18.23
C GLY A 271 51.73 -30.28 18.57
N SER A 272 50.40 -30.39 18.66
CA SER A 272 49.73 -31.68 18.87
C SER A 272 49.79 -32.54 17.61
N ASN A 273 49.72 -33.86 17.80
CA ASN A 273 49.58 -34.85 16.72
C ASN A 273 50.65 -34.75 15.61
N GLY A 274 51.84 -34.24 15.92
CA GLY A 274 52.92 -34.07 14.96
C GLY A 274 52.77 -32.85 14.03
N SER A 275 51.83 -31.95 14.30
CA SER A 275 51.76 -30.64 13.67
C SER A 275 52.91 -29.74 14.12
N ALA A 276 53.21 -28.68 13.36
CA ALA A 276 54.16 -27.67 13.80
C ALA A 276 53.61 -26.93 15.05
N ASP A 277 54.47 -26.58 16.00
CA ASP A 277 54.13 -25.71 17.13
C ASP A 277 54.32 -24.26 16.72
N LEU A 278 53.22 -23.59 16.32
CA LEU A 278 53.27 -22.18 15.90
C LEU A 278 53.46 -21.20 17.07
N ALA A 279 53.21 -21.62 18.31
CA ALA A 279 53.49 -20.81 19.49
C ALA A 279 55.00 -20.82 19.85
N GLY A 280 55.72 -21.86 19.43
CA GLY A 280 57.17 -21.96 19.55
C GLY A 280 57.91 -20.99 18.61
N VAL A 281 58.99 -20.37 19.08
CA VAL A 281 59.83 -19.50 18.25
C VAL A 281 60.76 -20.34 17.38
N SER A 282 60.63 -20.21 16.06
CA SER A 282 61.43 -20.95 15.07
C SER A 282 62.13 -20.05 14.04
N GLY A 283 61.85 -18.75 14.03
CA GLY A 283 62.51 -17.77 13.18
C GLY A 283 62.24 -16.33 13.61
N THR A 284 62.65 -15.38 12.78
CA THR A 284 62.53 -13.94 13.05
C THR A 284 62.15 -13.22 11.76
N THR A 285 61.15 -12.34 11.82
CA THR A 285 60.72 -11.47 10.70
C THR A 285 61.86 -10.52 10.28
N PRO A 286 61.78 -9.83 9.12
CA PRO A 286 62.84 -8.92 8.65
C PRO A 286 63.13 -7.77 9.62
N SER A 287 62.13 -7.40 10.43
CA SER A 287 62.17 -6.38 11.47
C SER A 287 62.67 -6.86 12.82
N GLY A 288 62.95 -8.15 12.99
CA GLY A 288 63.52 -8.69 14.23
C GLY A 288 62.49 -9.31 15.20
N ILE A 289 61.23 -9.52 14.80
CA ILE A 289 60.20 -10.10 15.67
C ILE A 289 60.27 -11.64 15.66
N PRO A 290 60.43 -12.31 16.81
CA PRO A 290 60.43 -13.78 16.88
C PRO A 290 59.05 -14.37 16.58
N THR A 291 58.96 -15.40 15.74
CA THR A 291 57.70 -16.03 15.35
C THR A 291 57.85 -17.53 15.11
N GLY A 292 56.75 -18.27 15.27
CA GLY A 292 56.62 -19.68 14.89
C GLY A 292 56.03 -19.91 13.51
N ARG A 293 55.42 -18.88 12.90
CA ARG A 293 54.79 -18.89 11.57
C ARG A 293 55.82 -18.78 10.44
N THR A 294 56.75 -19.74 10.40
CA THR A 294 57.91 -19.76 9.49
C THR A 294 57.78 -20.77 8.35
N SER A 295 56.69 -21.51 8.31
CA SER A 295 56.43 -22.55 7.31
C SER A 295 54.94 -22.68 7.02
N LEU A 296 54.62 -23.02 5.78
CA LEU A 296 53.26 -23.35 5.33
C LEU A 296 52.94 -24.84 5.60
N PRO A 297 51.68 -25.18 5.88
CA PRO A 297 51.28 -26.57 6.01
C PRO A 297 51.35 -27.27 4.65
N LYS A 298 51.63 -28.58 4.65
CA LYS A 298 51.88 -29.35 3.42
C LYS A 298 50.75 -29.25 2.38
N TRP A 299 49.50 -29.15 2.80
CA TRP A 299 48.35 -28.99 1.90
C TRP A 299 48.41 -27.68 1.10
N VAL A 300 48.92 -26.60 1.69
CA VAL A 300 49.09 -25.31 0.98
C VAL A 300 50.16 -25.48 -0.08
N SER A 301 51.36 -25.96 0.29
CA SER A 301 52.48 -26.14 -0.64
C SER A 301 52.13 -27.10 -1.79
N ARG A 302 51.38 -28.18 -1.49
CA ARG A 302 50.89 -29.14 -2.49
C ARG A 302 49.94 -28.51 -3.51
N ASN A 303 49.07 -27.59 -3.08
CA ASN A 303 48.06 -27.00 -3.94
C ASN A 303 48.47 -25.66 -4.59
N SER A 304 49.42 -24.92 -4.01
CA SER A 304 49.96 -23.66 -4.57
C SER A 304 51.25 -23.85 -5.37
N GLY A 305 51.93 -24.99 -5.23
CA GLY A 305 53.22 -25.28 -5.88
C GLY A 305 54.42 -24.56 -5.26
N GLY A 306 54.25 -23.87 -4.13
CA GLY A 306 55.30 -23.17 -3.39
C GLY A 306 56.09 -24.04 -2.42
N ASP A 307 57.25 -23.56 -1.96
CA ASP A 307 58.02 -24.22 -0.89
C ASP A 307 57.27 -24.13 0.45
N SER A 308 57.31 -25.22 1.23
CA SER A 308 56.79 -25.26 2.60
C SER A 308 57.60 -24.41 3.58
N ASN A 309 58.88 -24.18 3.31
CA ASN A 309 59.70 -23.30 4.13
C ASN A 309 59.62 -21.87 3.58
N LEU A 310 59.26 -20.92 4.44
CA LEU A 310 59.16 -19.54 4.06
C LEU A 310 60.53 -18.84 4.20
N THR A 311 60.74 -17.79 3.43
CA THR A 311 61.77 -16.79 3.71
C THR A 311 61.27 -15.80 4.75
N ALA A 312 62.17 -15.09 5.44
CA ALA A 312 61.79 -14.13 6.48
C ALA A 312 60.76 -13.10 6.00
N ASP A 313 60.84 -12.67 4.74
CA ASP A 313 59.91 -11.71 4.12
C ASP A 313 58.46 -12.20 4.00
N ASN A 314 58.18 -13.48 4.29
CA ASN A 314 56.85 -14.08 4.23
C ASN A 314 56.44 -14.72 5.57
N TYR A 315 57.20 -14.49 6.65
CA TYR A 315 56.86 -15.03 7.97
C TYR A 315 55.62 -14.36 8.55
N GLY A 316 54.71 -15.17 9.11
CA GLY A 316 53.51 -14.66 9.75
C GLY A 316 53.80 -14.08 11.14
N PRO A 317 52.82 -13.38 11.74
CA PRO A 317 53.01 -12.75 13.05
C PRO A 317 53.22 -13.80 14.15
N PRO A 318 53.84 -13.43 15.29
CA PRO A 318 53.86 -14.28 16.47
C PRO A 318 52.43 -14.62 16.94
N VAL A 319 52.25 -15.82 17.50
CA VAL A 319 51.00 -16.17 18.17
C VAL A 319 50.80 -15.26 19.38
N SER A 320 49.71 -14.52 19.40
CA SER A 320 49.38 -13.54 20.44
C SER A 320 47.85 -13.47 20.65
N SER A 321 47.39 -12.53 21.49
CA SER A 321 45.96 -12.22 21.59
C SER A 321 45.39 -11.64 20.30
N ASP A 322 46.22 -10.94 19.54
CA ASP A 322 45.82 -10.21 18.33
C ASP A 322 45.90 -11.11 17.09
N PHE A 323 46.77 -12.13 17.13
CA PHE A 323 46.94 -13.14 16.08
C PHE A 323 46.94 -14.56 16.66
N PRO A 324 45.83 -15.02 17.28
CA PRO A 324 45.74 -16.35 17.87
C PRO A 324 45.91 -17.46 16.82
N ILE A 325 46.16 -18.70 17.25
CA ILE A 325 46.17 -19.84 16.32
C ILE A 325 44.76 -20.03 15.76
N GLY A 326 44.64 -20.13 14.43
CA GLY A 326 43.38 -20.21 13.71
C GLY A 326 42.93 -18.87 13.12
N HIS A 327 43.67 -17.79 13.40
CA HIS A 327 43.45 -16.48 12.78
C HIS A 327 43.66 -16.51 11.26
N TYR A 328 44.54 -17.40 10.78
CA TYR A 328 44.82 -17.62 9.37
C TYR A 328 44.49 -19.05 8.94
N LEU A 329 44.08 -19.24 7.69
CA LEU A 329 43.83 -20.57 7.10
C LEU A 329 45.07 -21.46 7.18
N GLU A 330 46.25 -20.88 7.00
CA GLU A 330 47.55 -21.56 7.04
C GLU A 330 47.98 -22.02 8.46
N ASP A 331 47.22 -21.62 9.50
CA ASP A 331 47.38 -22.14 10.86
C ASP A 331 46.83 -23.57 11.02
N TYR A 332 46.06 -24.07 10.03
CA TYR A 332 45.50 -25.41 10.07
C TYR A 332 46.33 -26.42 9.28
N ALA A 333 46.60 -27.58 9.86
CA ALA A 333 47.19 -28.73 9.18
C ALA A 333 46.10 -29.74 8.78
N TYR A 334 46.26 -30.34 7.60
CA TYR A 334 45.45 -31.48 7.19
C TYR A 334 45.96 -32.73 7.92
N LYS A 335 45.07 -33.41 8.65
CA LYS A 335 45.38 -34.59 9.48
C LYS A 335 45.99 -35.74 8.67
N GLY A 336 45.61 -35.89 7.40
CA GLY A 336 46.23 -36.87 6.50
C GLY A 336 47.73 -36.64 6.29
N ASP A 337 48.19 -35.38 6.32
CA ASP A 337 49.62 -35.04 6.24
C ASP A 337 50.40 -35.32 7.53
N LEU A 338 49.67 -35.55 8.63
CA LEU A 338 50.17 -35.87 9.97
C LEU A 338 50.11 -37.38 10.28
N GLY A 339 49.63 -38.20 9.33
CA GLY A 339 49.58 -39.66 9.46
C GLY A 339 48.24 -40.24 9.93
N PHE A 340 47.20 -39.42 10.06
CA PHE A 340 45.83 -39.90 10.31
C PHE A 340 45.25 -40.47 9.01
N SER A 341 44.38 -41.48 9.13
CA SER A 341 43.77 -42.14 7.97
C SER A 341 42.35 -41.63 7.73
N LEU A 342 41.98 -41.45 6.46
CA LEU A 342 40.59 -41.18 6.09
C LEU A 342 39.74 -42.40 6.42
N PHE A 343 38.60 -42.22 7.10
CA PHE A 343 37.74 -43.34 7.50
C PHE A 343 36.85 -43.81 6.35
N GLU A 344 37.25 -44.91 5.73
CA GLU A 344 36.56 -45.51 4.57
C GLU A 344 35.43 -46.47 4.97
N GLY A 345 35.15 -46.64 6.27
CA GLY A 345 34.02 -47.46 6.76
C GLY A 345 34.36 -48.87 7.22
N GLU A 346 35.62 -49.28 7.12
CA GLU A 346 36.09 -50.56 7.64
C GLU A 346 36.51 -50.44 9.10
N GLY A 347 35.91 -51.25 9.98
CA GLY A 347 36.21 -51.26 11.41
C GLY A 347 35.50 -50.16 12.22
N THR A 348 36.06 -49.80 13.37
CA THR A 348 35.50 -48.78 14.28
C THR A 348 36.20 -47.44 14.06
N PHE A 349 35.42 -46.36 13.98
CA PHE A 349 35.98 -45.01 13.94
C PHE A 349 36.72 -44.69 15.25
N ASP A 350 38.01 -44.34 15.16
CA ASP A 350 38.82 -43.88 16.28
C ASP A 350 39.24 -42.43 16.02
N PRO A 351 38.72 -41.43 16.76
CA PRO A 351 39.06 -40.03 16.55
C PRO A 351 40.54 -39.70 16.77
N ALA A 352 41.31 -40.60 17.42
CA ALA A 352 42.76 -40.44 17.59
C ALA A 352 43.57 -40.90 16.36
N LEU A 353 42.96 -41.62 15.42
CA LEU A 353 43.63 -42.18 14.25
C LEU A 353 42.93 -41.81 12.93
N HIS A 354 41.66 -41.44 12.98
CA HIS A 354 40.80 -41.27 11.83
C HIS A 354 40.18 -39.87 11.72
N HIS A 355 39.85 -39.49 10.50
CA HIS A 355 39.02 -38.34 10.13
C HIS A 355 38.07 -38.72 8.99
N ASP A 356 36.97 -37.98 8.80
CA ASP A 356 35.92 -38.37 7.83
C ASP A 356 36.03 -37.68 6.50
N LEU A 357 36.53 -36.44 6.52
CA LEU A 357 36.49 -35.54 5.37
C LEU A 357 37.91 -35.33 4.87
N ASN A 358 38.10 -35.45 3.56
CA ASN A 358 39.41 -35.24 2.95
C ASN A 358 39.82 -33.74 2.96
N GLU A 359 40.96 -33.41 2.36
CA GLU A 359 41.47 -32.03 2.33
C GLU A 359 40.55 -31.02 1.61
N TYR A 360 39.56 -31.49 0.84
CA TYR A 360 38.58 -30.64 0.17
C TYR A 360 37.26 -30.56 0.92
N ASN A 361 37.21 -31.13 2.13
CA ASN A 361 36.00 -31.23 2.95
C ASN A 361 34.93 -32.18 2.39
N VAL A 362 35.32 -33.21 1.63
CA VAL A 362 34.37 -34.19 1.06
C VAL A 362 34.61 -35.62 1.53
N ARG A 363 33.56 -36.43 1.43
CA ARG A 363 33.55 -37.89 1.61
C ARG A 363 32.72 -38.54 0.52
N TYR A 364 33.15 -39.70 0.02
CA TYR A 364 32.27 -40.55 -0.78
C TYR A 364 31.42 -41.37 0.17
N CYS A 365 30.10 -41.22 0.09
CA CYS A 365 29.18 -41.93 0.97
C CYS A 365 27.80 -42.13 0.34
N VAL A 366 27.12 -43.19 0.77
CA VAL A 366 25.67 -43.31 0.64
C VAL A 366 24.99 -42.29 1.54
N THR A 367 23.89 -41.72 1.07
CA THR A 367 23.06 -40.77 1.82
C THR A 367 21.58 -41.15 1.63
N PRO A 368 20.64 -40.58 2.40
CA PRO A 368 19.21 -40.78 2.15
C PRO A 368 18.81 -40.44 0.71
N ASP A 369 19.41 -39.38 0.14
CA ASP A 369 19.13 -38.88 -1.21
C ASP A 369 19.87 -39.67 -2.30
N TYR A 370 21.05 -40.20 -1.99
CA TYR A 370 21.92 -40.96 -2.88
C TYR A 370 22.25 -42.33 -2.28
N PRO A 371 21.31 -43.29 -2.32
CA PRO A 371 21.50 -44.61 -1.72
C PRO A 371 22.62 -45.42 -2.41
N ASP A 372 22.93 -45.11 -3.67
CA ASP A 372 24.04 -45.73 -4.43
C ASP A 372 25.39 -45.03 -4.23
N GLY A 373 25.43 -43.96 -3.43
CA GLY A 373 26.63 -43.21 -3.10
C GLY A 373 26.88 -41.98 -3.98
N THR A 374 27.41 -40.93 -3.36
CA THR A 374 27.88 -39.71 -4.04
C THR A 374 29.09 -39.12 -3.31
N TRP A 375 29.80 -38.20 -3.96
CA TRP A 375 30.73 -37.31 -3.26
C TRP A 375 29.95 -36.16 -2.65
N ALA A 376 30.10 -35.95 -1.34
CA ALA A 376 29.36 -34.95 -0.59
C ALA A 376 30.29 -34.09 0.25
N TYR A 377 30.04 -32.78 0.26
CA TYR A 377 30.58 -31.86 1.25
C TYR A 377 29.76 -31.95 2.54
N PHE A 378 30.39 -31.66 3.68
CA PHE A 378 29.72 -31.63 4.98
C PHE A 378 30.07 -30.36 5.73
N THR A 379 29.06 -29.78 6.37
CA THR A 379 29.27 -28.72 7.35
C THR A 379 30.04 -29.25 8.56
N ASN A 380 31.01 -28.47 9.05
CA ASN A 380 31.87 -28.86 10.17
C ASN A 380 31.60 -27.99 11.40
N ILE A 381 31.24 -28.65 12.50
CA ILE A 381 30.99 -28.00 13.79
C ILE A 381 31.57 -28.80 14.97
N THR A 382 31.72 -28.14 16.10
CA THR A 382 31.89 -28.74 17.44
C THR A 382 30.55 -29.26 17.97
N ALA A 383 30.54 -29.78 19.21
CA ALA A 383 29.33 -30.34 19.81
C ALA A 383 28.29 -29.31 20.24
N ASP A 384 28.68 -28.06 20.38
CA ASP A 384 27.80 -26.94 20.71
C ASP A 384 27.34 -26.17 19.46
N GLY A 385 27.70 -26.62 18.25
CA GLY A 385 27.34 -25.93 17.00
C GLY A 385 28.38 -24.94 16.49
N SER A 386 29.48 -24.69 17.22
CA SER A 386 30.50 -23.75 16.77
C SER A 386 31.20 -24.24 15.49
N PRO A 387 31.33 -23.40 14.44
CA PRO A 387 32.01 -23.73 13.20
C PRO A 387 33.46 -24.23 13.38
N VAL A 388 33.84 -25.24 12.61
CA VAL A 388 35.20 -25.82 12.56
C VAL A 388 35.74 -25.75 11.15
N PHE A 389 36.96 -25.23 10.97
CA PHE A 389 37.59 -25.11 9.65
C PHE A 389 37.61 -26.47 8.88
N PRO A 390 37.28 -26.49 7.58
CA PRO A 390 37.00 -25.35 6.69
C PRO A 390 35.51 -24.99 6.54
N TYR A 391 34.70 -25.29 7.57
CA TYR A 391 33.27 -24.98 7.66
C TYR A 391 32.40 -25.73 6.65
N ASN A 392 32.42 -25.36 5.37
CA ASN A 392 31.62 -25.97 4.32
C ASN A 392 32.47 -26.50 3.16
N ILE A 393 33.56 -25.82 2.81
CA ILE A 393 34.43 -26.18 1.68
C ILE A 393 35.88 -25.76 1.95
N GLY A 394 36.85 -26.57 1.53
CA GLY A 394 38.26 -26.16 1.54
C GLY A 394 38.58 -25.07 0.51
N ARG A 395 39.88 -24.80 0.28
CA ARG A 395 40.34 -23.75 -0.67
C ARG A 395 40.13 -24.09 -2.16
N TYR A 396 39.62 -25.29 -2.45
CA TYR A 396 39.48 -25.80 -3.81
C TYR A 396 38.20 -26.62 -3.93
N TYR A 397 37.52 -26.48 -5.08
CA TYR A 397 36.44 -27.37 -5.46
C TYR A 397 36.97 -28.78 -5.66
N PHE A 398 36.28 -29.76 -5.09
CA PHE A 398 36.55 -31.16 -5.32
C PHE A 398 36.10 -31.60 -6.71
N GLY A 399 34.94 -31.12 -7.17
CA GLY A 399 34.46 -31.31 -8.54
C GLY A 399 34.98 -30.22 -9.50
N SER A 400 34.53 -30.28 -10.74
CA SER A 400 34.83 -29.27 -11.77
C SER A 400 33.75 -28.18 -11.75
N PRO A 401 34.02 -26.96 -11.27
CA PRO A 401 33.06 -25.86 -11.40
C PRO A 401 32.88 -25.50 -12.88
N THR A 402 31.63 -25.34 -13.33
CA THR A 402 31.33 -25.05 -14.74
C THR A 402 30.52 -23.76 -14.91
N GLY A 403 31.00 -22.87 -15.78
CA GLY A 403 30.28 -21.67 -16.22
C GLY A 403 30.21 -20.53 -15.20
N ASN A 404 29.89 -19.34 -15.69
CA ASN A 404 29.53 -18.19 -14.87
C ASN A 404 28.02 -18.22 -14.58
N SER A 405 27.61 -17.56 -13.50
CA SER A 405 26.21 -17.20 -13.27
C SER A 405 25.71 -16.35 -14.44
N PRO A 406 24.62 -16.74 -15.13
CA PRO A 406 24.10 -15.98 -16.26
C PRO A 406 23.29 -14.77 -15.79
N VAL A 407 22.99 -13.85 -16.71
CA VAL A 407 22.07 -12.72 -16.45
C VAL A 407 20.62 -13.09 -16.76
N THR A 408 20.39 -14.15 -17.54
CA THR A 408 19.07 -14.68 -17.89
C THR A 408 19.06 -16.20 -17.88
N VAL A 409 17.89 -16.80 -17.67
CA VAL A 409 17.69 -18.24 -17.84
C VAL A 409 17.59 -18.56 -19.34
N PRO A 410 18.22 -19.62 -19.86
CA PRO A 410 18.08 -20.00 -21.27
C PRO A 410 16.62 -20.31 -21.65
N GLY A 411 16.14 -19.82 -22.79
CA GLY A 411 14.76 -20.06 -23.24
C GLY A 411 14.38 -21.51 -23.54
N ASN A 412 15.33 -22.45 -23.48
CA ASN A 412 15.09 -23.89 -23.56
C ASN A 412 15.10 -24.59 -22.18
N ALA A 413 15.26 -23.84 -21.09
CA ALA A 413 15.13 -24.37 -19.74
C ALA A 413 13.66 -24.66 -19.43
N VAL A 414 13.41 -25.76 -18.72
CA VAL A 414 12.10 -26.13 -18.20
C VAL A 414 11.99 -25.59 -16.78
N VAL A 415 10.96 -24.79 -16.52
CA VAL A 415 10.64 -24.31 -15.16
C VAL A 415 10.01 -25.45 -14.38
N HIS A 416 10.57 -25.74 -13.21
CA HIS A 416 10.13 -26.81 -12.31
C HIS A 416 9.42 -26.28 -11.06
N PHE A 417 9.68 -25.02 -10.70
CA PHE A 417 9.08 -24.36 -9.56
C PHE A 417 9.06 -22.85 -9.79
N GLU A 418 7.96 -22.20 -9.39
CA GLU A 418 7.82 -20.76 -9.27
C GLU A 418 7.28 -20.41 -7.88
N GLY A 419 7.94 -19.46 -7.23
CA GLY A 419 7.63 -18.96 -5.89
C GLY A 419 7.39 -17.46 -5.88
N GLY A 420 7.59 -16.82 -4.73
CA GLY A 420 7.35 -15.40 -4.57
C GLY A 420 5.91 -15.03 -4.92
N PRO A 421 5.70 -14.06 -5.82
CA PRO A 421 4.35 -13.61 -6.17
C PRO A 421 3.59 -14.61 -7.05
N ARG A 422 4.28 -15.62 -7.62
CA ARG A 422 3.68 -16.68 -8.45
C ARG A 422 3.28 -17.91 -7.65
N VAL A 423 3.47 -17.90 -6.32
CA VAL A 423 3.11 -19.06 -5.51
C VAL A 423 1.59 -19.29 -5.56
N SER A 424 1.19 -20.46 -6.05
CA SER A 424 -0.22 -20.84 -6.08
C SER A 424 -0.71 -21.19 -4.68
N ALA A 425 -1.95 -20.80 -4.38
CA ALA A 425 -2.56 -21.17 -3.12
C ALA A 425 -2.87 -22.68 -3.07
N ARG A 426 -2.22 -23.40 -2.15
CA ARG A 426 -2.45 -24.83 -1.88
C ARG A 426 -2.95 -25.01 -0.46
N ILE A 427 -3.92 -25.89 -0.26
CA ILE A 427 -4.38 -26.23 1.11
C ILE A 427 -3.18 -26.79 1.89
N ASP A 428 -2.89 -26.14 3.00
CA ASP A 428 -1.82 -26.46 3.94
C ASP A 428 -2.38 -27.32 5.09
N THR A 429 -3.35 -26.81 5.84
CA THR A 429 -4.01 -27.55 6.93
C THR A 429 -5.52 -27.43 6.93
N VAL A 430 -6.18 -28.44 7.49
CA VAL A 430 -7.62 -28.45 7.81
C VAL A 430 -7.75 -28.88 9.26
N ASP A 431 -8.01 -27.90 10.13
CA ASP A 431 -7.98 -28.09 11.58
C ASP A 431 -9.37 -27.96 12.21
N TYR A 432 -9.58 -28.73 13.29
CA TYR A 432 -10.83 -28.81 14.03
C TYR A 432 -10.57 -28.35 15.47
N THR A 433 -10.60 -27.04 15.70
CA THR A 433 -10.15 -26.43 16.96
C THR A 433 -11.21 -26.53 18.07
N SER A 434 -12.49 -26.64 17.71
CA SER A 434 -13.59 -26.83 18.67
C SER A 434 -14.83 -27.49 18.01
N PRO A 435 -15.77 -28.06 18.79
CA PRO A 435 -16.99 -28.63 18.23
C PRO A 435 -17.79 -27.58 17.47
N GLY A 436 -17.88 -27.73 16.15
CA GLY A 436 -18.62 -26.81 15.29
C GLY A 436 -17.78 -25.70 14.64
N ALA A 437 -16.45 -25.76 14.69
CA ALA A 437 -15.56 -24.84 13.96
C ALA A 437 -14.52 -25.61 13.13
N VAL A 438 -14.34 -25.20 11.88
CA VAL A 438 -13.32 -25.74 10.96
C VAL A 438 -12.45 -24.59 10.47
N THR A 439 -11.13 -24.73 10.59
CA THR A 439 -10.16 -23.77 10.04
C THR A 439 -9.53 -24.37 8.81
N LEU A 440 -9.62 -23.65 7.69
CA LEU A 440 -8.93 -23.96 6.45
C LEU A 440 -7.72 -23.04 6.33
N ALA A 441 -6.55 -23.59 6.05
CA ALA A 441 -5.35 -22.81 5.78
C ALA A 441 -4.77 -23.16 4.41
N TRP A 442 -4.33 -22.15 3.67
CA TRP A 442 -3.60 -22.28 2.42
C TRP A 442 -2.22 -21.65 2.54
N SER A 443 -1.25 -22.15 1.79
CA SER A 443 -0.11 -21.31 1.43
C SER A 443 -0.58 -20.17 0.53
N ALA A 444 0.09 -19.04 0.57
CA ALA A 444 -0.28 -17.84 -0.18
C ALA A 444 0.94 -16.95 -0.41
N ALA A 445 0.85 -16.09 -1.42
CA ALA A 445 1.74 -14.94 -1.56
C ALA A 445 1.35 -13.89 -0.50
N GLU A 446 2.30 -13.56 0.38
CA GLU A 446 2.21 -12.41 1.29
C GLU A 446 1.97 -11.13 0.49
N GLY A 447 1.17 -10.20 1.03
CA GLY A 447 0.70 -9.01 0.29
C GLY A 447 -0.50 -9.28 -0.63
N GLY A 448 -0.91 -10.54 -0.81
CA GLY A 448 -2.07 -10.87 -1.62
C GLY A 448 -3.40 -10.62 -0.93
N ARG A 449 -4.42 -10.23 -1.70
CA ARG A 449 -5.83 -10.17 -1.26
C ARG A 449 -6.61 -11.30 -1.91
N TYR A 450 -7.27 -12.13 -1.11
CA TYR A 450 -7.91 -13.34 -1.60
C TYR A 450 -9.43 -13.32 -1.42
N VAL A 451 -10.14 -13.99 -2.32
CA VAL A 451 -11.53 -14.41 -2.12
C VAL A 451 -11.55 -15.89 -1.77
N ILE A 452 -12.30 -16.25 -0.74
CA ILE A 452 -12.61 -17.64 -0.40
C ILE A 452 -13.99 -17.94 -0.94
N GLU A 453 -14.10 -18.99 -1.74
CA GLU A 453 -15.36 -19.42 -2.34
C GLU A 453 -15.67 -20.85 -1.91
N SER A 454 -16.95 -21.18 -1.82
CA SER A 454 -17.39 -22.55 -1.62
C SER A 454 -18.45 -22.97 -2.62
N THR A 455 -18.63 -24.29 -2.72
CA THR A 455 -19.73 -24.87 -3.47
C THR A 455 -20.11 -26.23 -2.90
N THR A 456 -21.36 -26.64 -3.04
CA THR A 456 -21.81 -28.00 -2.68
C THR A 456 -21.64 -29.00 -3.82
N THR A 457 -21.31 -28.53 -5.03
CA THR A 457 -21.14 -29.34 -6.23
C THR A 457 -19.98 -28.83 -7.06
N LEU A 458 -19.25 -29.67 -7.79
CA LEU A 458 -18.25 -29.18 -8.75
C LEU A 458 -18.88 -28.81 -10.10
N ALA A 459 -20.13 -28.34 -10.08
CA ALA A 459 -20.81 -27.89 -11.28
C ALA A 459 -20.25 -26.53 -11.71
N VAL A 460 -20.21 -26.30 -13.01
CA VAL A 460 -19.69 -25.06 -13.56
C VAL A 460 -20.62 -23.90 -13.14
N GLY A 461 -20.04 -22.85 -12.55
CA GLY A 461 -20.79 -21.67 -12.05
C GLY A 461 -21.46 -21.85 -10.69
N SER A 462 -21.20 -22.93 -9.95
CA SER A 462 -21.80 -23.16 -8.63
C SER A 462 -20.99 -22.61 -7.45
N TRP A 463 -19.88 -21.93 -7.71
CA TRP A 463 -19.05 -21.30 -6.68
C TRP A 463 -19.69 -20.00 -6.19
N ALA A 464 -19.76 -19.85 -4.87
CA ALA A 464 -20.23 -18.65 -4.20
C ALA A 464 -19.14 -18.15 -3.26
N ALA A 465 -18.93 -16.83 -3.25
CA ALA A 465 -17.99 -16.21 -2.32
C ALA A 465 -18.49 -16.37 -0.87
N GLU A 466 -17.61 -16.83 -0.01
CA GLU A 466 -17.81 -16.96 1.45
C GLU A 466 -17.09 -15.84 2.20
N ALA A 467 -15.97 -15.34 1.66
CA ALA A 467 -15.24 -14.21 2.22
C ALA A 467 -14.48 -13.47 1.12
N PHE A 468 -14.40 -12.14 1.24
CA PHE A 468 -13.66 -11.27 0.34
C PHE A 468 -12.49 -10.62 1.08
N ASN A 469 -11.47 -10.19 0.32
CA ASN A 469 -10.31 -9.46 0.83
C ASN A 469 -9.60 -10.15 2.02
N VAL A 470 -9.57 -11.48 2.01
CA VAL A 470 -8.87 -12.26 3.04
C VAL A 470 -7.38 -12.10 2.81
N ARG A 471 -6.67 -11.61 3.83
CA ARG A 471 -5.22 -11.37 3.77
C ARG A 471 -4.47 -12.53 4.44
N PRO A 472 -3.36 -12.98 3.87
CA PRO A 472 -2.51 -13.97 4.51
C PRO A 472 -1.69 -13.32 5.64
N GLU A 473 -1.49 -14.07 6.71
CA GLU A 473 -0.45 -13.77 7.70
C GLU A 473 0.86 -14.39 7.19
N LYS A 474 1.75 -13.55 6.68
CA LYS A 474 2.94 -13.99 5.95
C LYS A 474 2.53 -14.84 4.73
N GLU A 475 3.09 -16.04 4.56
CA GLU A 475 2.74 -17.00 3.53
C GLU A 475 1.50 -17.85 3.83
N ARG A 476 0.78 -17.60 4.94
CA ARG A 476 -0.34 -18.45 5.38
C ARG A 476 -1.67 -17.70 5.36
N LEU A 477 -2.56 -18.11 4.47
CA LEU A 477 -3.94 -17.63 4.39
C LEU A 477 -4.84 -18.53 5.24
N SER A 478 -5.52 -17.99 6.25
CA SER A 478 -6.42 -18.79 7.11
C SER A 478 -7.86 -18.29 7.05
N TYR A 479 -8.81 -19.23 7.02
CA TYR A 479 -10.24 -18.96 7.03
C TYR A 479 -10.95 -19.84 8.07
N LEU A 480 -11.74 -19.21 8.95
CA LEU A 480 -12.51 -19.87 10.00
C LEU A 480 -13.98 -19.98 9.60
N LEU A 481 -14.51 -21.18 9.64
CA LEU A 481 -15.93 -21.45 9.42
C LEU A 481 -16.67 -21.51 10.76
N ASP A 482 -17.32 -20.41 11.16
CA ASP A 482 -18.15 -20.34 12.38
C ASP A 482 -19.56 -20.93 12.12
N ASN A 483 -20.13 -21.63 13.12
CA ASN A 483 -21.45 -22.30 13.10
C ASN A 483 -21.58 -23.64 12.34
N ALA A 484 -20.55 -24.50 12.29
CA ALA A 484 -20.72 -25.86 11.75
C ALA A 484 -21.67 -26.76 12.56
N GLY A 485 -22.11 -26.33 13.75
CA GLY A 485 -23.06 -27.04 14.61
C GLY A 485 -24.53 -27.02 14.16
N ASN A 486 -24.89 -26.20 13.15
CA ASN A 486 -26.27 -26.04 12.67
C ASN A 486 -26.42 -26.22 11.15
N LEU A 487 -25.47 -26.87 10.47
CA LEU A 487 -25.60 -27.18 9.05
C LEU A 487 -26.68 -28.27 8.87
N PRO A 488 -27.80 -27.99 8.18
CA PRO A 488 -28.75 -29.02 7.82
C PRO A 488 -28.24 -29.77 6.59
N ALA A 489 -28.08 -31.09 6.73
CA ALA A 489 -27.65 -32.00 5.68
C ALA A 489 -28.32 -31.73 4.31
N PRO A 490 -27.56 -31.79 3.19
CA PRO A 490 -26.33 -32.57 3.05
C PRO A 490 -25.03 -31.75 3.18
N ASP A 491 -24.24 -32.06 4.23
CA ASP A 491 -23.15 -31.23 4.80
C ASP A 491 -21.76 -31.47 4.18
N LYS A 492 -21.60 -31.32 2.85
CA LYS A 492 -20.27 -31.31 2.23
C LYS A 492 -20.14 -30.13 1.26
N LYS A 493 -19.13 -29.29 1.50
CA LYS A 493 -18.72 -28.18 0.63
C LYS A 493 -17.30 -28.44 0.10
N PHE A 494 -17.04 -27.98 -1.11
CA PHE A 494 -15.70 -27.75 -1.64
C PHE A 494 -15.35 -26.29 -1.39
N PHE A 495 -14.08 -26.01 -1.15
CA PHE A 495 -13.56 -24.65 -0.95
C PHE A 495 -12.41 -24.38 -1.91
N ARG A 496 -12.31 -23.15 -2.40
CA ARG A 496 -11.15 -22.65 -3.13
C ARG A 496 -10.81 -21.23 -2.68
N SER A 497 -9.55 -20.86 -2.85
CA SER A 497 -9.05 -19.50 -2.68
C SER A 497 -8.64 -18.95 -4.04
N ARG A 498 -8.90 -17.67 -4.29
CA ARG A 498 -8.47 -16.96 -5.51
C ARG A 498 -7.79 -15.65 -5.13
N LEU A 499 -6.58 -15.43 -5.64
CA LEU A 499 -5.85 -14.16 -5.49
C LEU A 499 -6.50 -13.11 -6.39
N MET A 500 -6.80 -11.94 -5.83
CA MET A 500 -7.51 -10.83 -6.49
C MET A 500 -6.60 -9.65 -6.80
N GLU A 501 -5.64 -9.40 -5.92
CA GLU A 501 -4.76 -8.23 -5.94
C GLU A 501 -3.49 -8.61 -5.19
N LEU A 502 -2.37 -7.99 -5.55
CA LEU A 502 -1.12 -8.13 -4.84
C LEU A 502 -0.61 -6.73 -4.48
N ASP A 503 -0.35 -6.49 -3.19
CA ASP A 503 0.23 -5.22 -2.74
C ASP A 503 1.60 -4.99 -3.41
N PRO A 504 2.04 -3.73 -3.63
CA PRO A 504 3.31 -3.44 -4.30
C PRO A 504 4.51 -4.10 -3.61
N PHE A 505 5.41 -4.68 -4.42
CA PHE A 505 6.61 -5.35 -3.97
C PHE A 505 7.76 -5.10 -4.96
N ASP A 506 8.98 -5.44 -4.55
CA ASP A 506 10.17 -5.34 -5.40
C ASP A 506 10.20 -6.49 -6.41
N GLU A 507 10.00 -6.14 -7.68
CA GLU A 507 9.96 -7.07 -8.80
C GLU A 507 11.34 -7.40 -9.38
N ASP A 508 12.43 -6.81 -8.87
CA ASP A 508 13.76 -7.02 -9.44
C ASP A 508 14.16 -8.51 -9.37
N GLY A 509 14.59 -9.04 -10.53
CA GLY A 509 14.90 -10.45 -10.73
C GLY A 509 13.74 -11.34 -11.18
N LEU A 510 12.52 -10.82 -11.25
CA LEU A 510 11.37 -11.52 -11.84
C LEU A 510 11.21 -11.13 -13.31
N GLU A 511 11.32 -12.10 -14.23
CA GLU A 511 11.07 -11.83 -15.65
C GLU A 511 9.57 -11.68 -15.91
N SER A 512 9.13 -10.51 -16.41
CA SER A 512 7.76 -10.25 -16.88
C SER A 512 6.67 -10.76 -15.92
N PHE A 513 6.75 -10.35 -14.64
CA PHE A 513 5.64 -10.56 -13.74
C PHE A 513 4.61 -9.47 -14.00
N ASP A 514 3.42 -9.89 -14.41
CA ASP A 514 2.24 -9.05 -14.47
C ASP A 514 1.17 -9.79 -13.67
N PHE A 515 0.78 -9.22 -12.53
CA PHE A 515 -0.34 -9.77 -11.79
C PHE A 515 -1.62 -9.28 -12.46
N THR A 516 -2.21 -10.16 -13.25
CA THR A 516 -3.47 -9.86 -13.90
C THR A 516 -4.61 -10.52 -13.12
N PRO A 517 -5.55 -9.77 -12.53
CA PRO A 517 -6.69 -10.33 -11.83
C PRO A 517 -7.55 -11.15 -12.80
N ALA A 518 -7.39 -12.48 -12.79
CA ALA A 518 -8.19 -13.32 -13.67
C ALA A 518 -9.61 -13.50 -13.10
N VAL A 519 -10.61 -13.23 -13.94
CA VAL A 519 -12.01 -13.52 -13.68
C VAL A 519 -12.35 -14.90 -14.25
N SER A 520 -13.25 -15.63 -13.57
CA SER A 520 -13.79 -16.89 -14.09
C SER A 520 -15.23 -16.69 -14.55
N HIS A 521 -15.54 -17.10 -15.77
CA HIS A 521 -16.90 -17.09 -16.30
C HIS A 521 -17.24 -18.38 -17.04
N VAL A 522 -18.53 -18.71 -17.06
CA VAL A 522 -19.08 -19.90 -17.70
C VAL A 522 -19.68 -19.53 -19.03
N PHE A 523 -19.05 -19.95 -20.12
CA PHE A 523 -19.60 -19.78 -21.46
C PHE A 523 -20.34 -21.03 -21.92
N GLN A 524 -21.52 -20.83 -22.48
CA GLN A 524 -22.34 -21.86 -23.11
C GLN A 524 -22.14 -21.81 -24.62
N PHE A 525 -21.57 -22.84 -25.21
CA PHE A 525 -21.45 -22.98 -26.66
C PHE A 525 -22.57 -23.86 -27.24
N PRO A 526 -22.94 -23.67 -28.51
CA PRO A 526 -23.86 -24.57 -29.19
C PRO A 526 -23.20 -25.96 -29.38
N ILE A 527 -23.93 -27.02 -28.99
CA ILE A 527 -23.47 -28.43 -29.12
C ILE A 527 -23.67 -29.02 -30.53
N SER A 528 -24.20 -28.23 -31.46
CA SER A 528 -24.38 -28.60 -32.87
C SER A 528 -23.78 -27.52 -33.77
N PRO A 529 -22.73 -27.83 -34.56
CA PRO A 529 -22.09 -29.14 -34.71
C PRO A 529 -21.39 -29.63 -33.42
N PRO A 530 -21.12 -30.95 -33.27
CA PRO A 530 -20.46 -31.48 -32.07
C PRO A 530 -19.15 -30.75 -31.76
N LEU A 531 -18.99 -30.34 -30.50
CA LEU A 531 -17.80 -29.66 -30.02
C LEU A 531 -16.57 -30.58 -30.05
N PRO A 532 -15.36 -30.03 -30.28
CA PRO A 532 -14.14 -30.83 -30.29
C PRO A 532 -13.87 -31.43 -28.90
N LYS A 533 -13.13 -32.54 -28.83
CA LYS A 533 -12.75 -33.15 -27.54
C LYS A 533 -11.70 -32.35 -26.77
N VAL A 534 -10.97 -31.46 -27.45
CA VAL A 534 -9.94 -30.59 -26.89
C VAL A 534 -10.13 -29.21 -27.51
N ILE A 535 -10.10 -28.18 -26.69
CA ILE A 535 -10.16 -26.78 -27.14
C ILE A 535 -8.72 -26.35 -27.52
N GLY A 536 -8.55 -25.79 -28.71
CA GLY A 536 -7.25 -25.31 -29.18
C GLY A 536 -6.96 -23.87 -28.75
N ALA A 537 -7.97 -23.01 -28.79
CA ALA A 537 -7.92 -21.64 -28.28
C ALA A 537 -9.32 -21.18 -27.85
N LEU A 538 -9.39 -20.35 -26.81
CA LEU A 538 -10.60 -19.67 -26.36
C LEU A 538 -10.25 -18.19 -26.16
N THR A 539 -11.09 -17.28 -26.64
CA THR A 539 -10.88 -15.83 -26.43
C THR A 539 -12.17 -15.13 -26.01
N VAL A 540 -12.10 -14.13 -25.14
CA VAL A 540 -13.23 -13.28 -24.71
C VAL A 540 -12.91 -11.84 -25.07
N GLY A 541 -13.72 -11.21 -25.93
CA GLY A 541 -13.45 -9.83 -26.36
C GLY A 541 -12.11 -9.59 -27.07
N GLY A 542 -11.41 -10.65 -27.49
CA GLY A 542 -10.07 -10.60 -28.07
C GLY A 542 -8.95 -10.98 -27.10
N VAL A 543 -9.22 -11.09 -25.80
CA VAL A 543 -8.29 -11.58 -24.77
C VAL A 543 -8.25 -13.10 -24.80
N GLU A 544 -7.06 -13.71 -24.70
CA GLU A 544 -6.94 -15.17 -24.52
C GLU A 544 -7.49 -15.61 -23.16
N ALA A 545 -8.22 -16.72 -23.17
CA ALA A 545 -8.82 -17.32 -21.99
C ALA A 545 -8.31 -18.74 -21.76
N GLU A 546 -7.94 -19.05 -20.52
CA GLU A 546 -7.60 -20.40 -20.09
C GLU A 546 -8.87 -21.21 -19.82
N VAL A 547 -8.91 -22.44 -20.33
CA VAL A 547 -10.04 -23.36 -20.08
C VAL A 547 -9.83 -24.07 -18.75
N ILE A 548 -10.63 -23.71 -17.74
CA ILE A 548 -10.65 -24.36 -16.42
C ILE A 548 -11.36 -25.71 -16.51
N ALA A 549 -12.54 -25.73 -17.13
CA ALA A 549 -13.36 -26.92 -17.27
C ALA A 549 -14.12 -26.90 -18.60
N PHE A 550 -14.31 -28.07 -19.20
CA PHE A 550 -14.99 -28.19 -20.48
C PHE A 550 -15.78 -29.49 -20.58
N ASP A 551 -17.07 -29.38 -20.86
CA ASP A 551 -17.94 -30.51 -21.16
C ASP A 551 -18.51 -30.39 -22.59
N PRO A 552 -17.97 -31.15 -23.57
CA PRO A 552 -18.44 -31.09 -24.95
C PRO A 552 -19.86 -31.64 -25.15
N SER A 553 -20.42 -32.37 -24.18
CA SER A 553 -21.78 -32.93 -24.27
C SER A 553 -22.86 -31.93 -23.91
N THR A 554 -22.54 -30.97 -23.03
CA THR A 554 -23.42 -29.88 -22.61
C THR A 554 -23.07 -28.55 -23.26
N GLY A 555 -21.84 -28.40 -23.74
CA GLY A 555 -21.31 -27.18 -24.35
C GLY A 555 -20.85 -26.13 -23.35
N LEU A 556 -20.75 -26.49 -22.07
CA LEU A 556 -20.26 -25.60 -21.01
C LEU A 556 -18.73 -25.54 -21.02
N VAL A 557 -18.20 -24.33 -20.96
CA VAL A 557 -16.77 -24.02 -20.83
C VAL A 557 -16.61 -23.02 -19.68
N GLU A 558 -15.97 -23.43 -18.59
CA GLU A 558 -15.49 -22.50 -17.57
C GLU A 558 -14.14 -21.95 -18.02
N ALA A 559 -14.03 -20.63 -18.08
CA ALA A 559 -12.89 -19.92 -18.63
C ALA A 559 -12.35 -18.90 -17.64
N SER A 560 -11.04 -18.87 -17.46
CA SER A 560 -10.30 -17.83 -16.75
C SER A 560 -9.69 -16.86 -17.74
N PHE A 561 -9.87 -15.56 -17.57
CA PHE A 561 -9.24 -14.56 -18.44
C PHE A 561 -9.10 -13.23 -17.72
N ASP A 562 -8.24 -12.36 -18.25
CA ASP A 562 -8.13 -10.97 -17.83
C ASP A 562 -9.21 -10.14 -18.53
N ASP A 563 -10.01 -9.41 -17.75
CA ASP A 563 -10.99 -8.48 -18.28
C ASP A 563 -10.64 -7.01 -18.06
N SER A 564 -9.49 -6.71 -17.45
CA SER A 564 -9.07 -5.33 -17.13
C SER A 564 -8.86 -4.47 -18.38
N ASP A 565 -8.41 -5.08 -19.48
CA ASP A 565 -8.22 -4.43 -20.79
C ASP A 565 -9.50 -4.37 -21.64
N LEU A 566 -10.59 -5.02 -21.21
CA LEU A 566 -11.85 -4.99 -21.95
C LEU A 566 -12.62 -3.70 -21.63
N PRO A 567 -13.01 -2.88 -22.64
CA PRO A 567 -13.91 -1.77 -22.40
C PRO A 567 -15.23 -2.23 -21.78
N GLY A 568 -15.94 -1.35 -21.09
CA GLY A 568 -17.30 -1.65 -20.63
C GLY A 568 -18.21 -2.15 -21.77
N GLY A 569 -18.82 -3.32 -21.59
CA GLY A 569 -19.65 -3.95 -22.63
C GLY A 569 -19.89 -5.45 -22.43
N GLU A 570 -20.60 -6.05 -23.38
CA GLU A 570 -20.94 -7.48 -23.38
C GLU A 570 -20.04 -8.24 -24.36
N TYR A 571 -19.41 -9.31 -23.90
CA TYR A 571 -18.43 -10.08 -24.65
C TYR A 571 -18.82 -11.56 -24.74
N SER A 572 -19.07 -12.04 -25.96
CA SER A 572 -19.14 -13.48 -26.21
C SER A 572 -17.74 -14.08 -26.27
N ALA A 573 -17.59 -15.31 -25.76
CA ALA A 573 -16.39 -16.09 -25.97
C ALA A 573 -16.37 -16.69 -27.39
N GLN A 574 -15.18 -16.81 -27.97
CA GLN A 574 -14.91 -17.43 -29.26
C GLN A 574 -14.06 -18.69 -29.04
N LEU A 575 -14.60 -19.85 -29.38
CA LEU A 575 -13.91 -21.13 -29.36
C LEU A 575 -13.28 -21.40 -30.74
N ASN A 576 -11.98 -21.68 -30.75
CA ASN A 576 -11.16 -21.87 -31.95
C ASN A 576 -11.36 -20.77 -33.01
N GLY A 577 -11.59 -19.52 -32.56
CA GLY A 577 -11.74 -18.33 -33.39
C GLY A 577 -12.96 -18.29 -34.32
N SER A 578 -13.93 -19.20 -34.16
CA SER A 578 -15.06 -19.30 -35.11
C SER A 578 -16.41 -19.65 -34.49
N LEU A 579 -16.44 -20.30 -33.33
CA LEU A 579 -17.69 -20.65 -32.66
C LEU A 579 -17.92 -19.68 -31.50
N ALA A 580 -19.00 -18.91 -31.51
CA ALA A 580 -19.33 -17.98 -30.43
C ALA A 580 -20.16 -18.65 -29.34
N SER A 581 -19.99 -18.19 -28.09
CA SER A 581 -20.88 -18.54 -26.98
C SER A 581 -22.28 -17.95 -27.17
N LEU A 582 -23.28 -18.60 -26.58
CA LEU A 582 -24.69 -18.21 -26.58
C LEU A 582 -24.99 -17.14 -25.52
N ASN A 583 -24.20 -17.11 -24.45
CA ASN A 583 -24.22 -16.08 -23.40
C ASN A 583 -22.96 -15.19 -23.50
N THR A 584 -23.01 -14.05 -22.83
CA THR A 584 -21.94 -13.06 -22.78
C THR A 584 -21.40 -12.93 -21.37
N TYR A 585 -20.12 -12.53 -21.29
CA TYR A 585 -19.52 -11.98 -20.10
C TYR A 585 -19.66 -10.46 -20.14
N SER A 586 -20.19 -9.87 -19.08
CA SER A 586 -20.33 -8.42 -18.96
C SER A 586 -19.09 -7.86 -18.28
N VAL A 587 -18.43 -6.93 -18.95
CA VAL A 587 -17.43 -6.07 -18.30
C VAL A 587 -18.15 -4.80 -17.92
N ALA A 588 -18.19 -4.52 -16.62
CA ALA A 588 -18.79 -3.30 -16.13
C ALA A 588 -18.07 -2.10 -16.77
N GLY A 589 -18.81 -1.28 -17.52
CA GLY A 589 -18.30 0.04 -17.91
C GLY A 589 -18.33 0.97 -16.72
N ALA A 590 -17.52 2.03 -16.72
CA ALA A 590 -17.45 3.00 -15.62
C ALA A 590 -18.84 3.36 -15.06
N ASN A 591 -19.00 3.27 -13.74
CA ASN A 591 -20.28 3.42 -13.08
C ASN A 591 -20.74 4.88 -13.08
N ASN A 592 -22.06 5.07 -13.06
CA ASN A 592 -22.64 6.38 -12.85
C ASN A 592 -22.62 6.71 -11.36
N VAL A 593 -22.51 7.99 -11.02
CA VAL A 593 -22.63 8.47 -9.64
C VAL A 593 -23.74 9.49 -9.56
N LEU A 594 -24.75 9.20 -8.73
CA LEU A 594 -25.86 10.09 -8.45
C LEU A 594 -25.81 10.53 -6.99
N LEU A 595 -25.51 11.80 -6.75
CA LEU A 595 -25.50 12.39 -5.43
C LEU A 595 -26.81 13.14 -5.18
N LEU A 596 -27.62 12.66 -4.24
CA LEU A 596 -28.88 13.28 -3.82
C LEU A 596 -28.69 14.06 -2.52
N ILE A 597 -28.74 15.38 -2.59
CA ILE A 597 -28.61 16.29 -1.45
C ILE A 597 -29.95 16.95 -1.17
N LEU A 598 -30.54 16.64 -0.03
CA LEU A 598 -31.80 17.20 0.44
C LEU A 598 -31.51 18.38 1.38
N ASP A 599 -32.12 19.53 1.10
CA ASP A 599 -31.84 20.79 1.83
C ASP A 599 -32.67 20.82 3.11
N ASP A 600 -32.03 20.95 4.28
CA ASP A 600 -32.71 21.00 5.58
C ASP A 600 -33.43 19.69 6.02
N TRP A 601 -32.85 18.54 5.71
CA TRP A 601 -33.35 17.22 6.12
C TRP A 601 -32.46 16.58 7.20
N GLY A 602 -32.88 16.68 8.47
CA GLY A 602 -32.20 16.06 9.61
C GLY A 602 -32.77 14.68 10.00
N ILE A 603 -32.06 13.98 10.89
CA ILE A 603 -32.43 12.63 11.34
C ILE A 603 -33.80 12.57 12.06
N ASP A 604 -34.27 13.68 12.65
CA ASP A 604 -35.59 13.74 13.28
C ASP A 604 -36.76 13.68 12.28
N ALA A 605 -36.53 14.15 11.06
CA ALA A 605 -37.51 14.19 9.99
C ALA A 605 -37.49 12.94 9.10
N SER A 606 -36.47 12.08 9.26
CA SER A 606 -36.30 10.88 8.44
C SER A 606 -36.94 9.66 9.10
N GLU A 607 -37.77 8.93 8.35
CA GLU A 607 -38.32 7.65 8.80
C GLU A 607 -37.28 6.53 8.93
N LEU A 608 -36.08 6.71 8.35
CA LEU A 608 -34.96 5.77 8.48
C LEU A 608 -34.27 5.86 9.86
N TYR A 609 -34.37 7.02 10.53
CA TYR A 609 -33.70 7.29 11.80
C TYR A 609 -34.69 7.50 12.95
N ASN A 610 -35.92 7.92 12.65
CA ASN A 610 -36.95 8.22 13.64
C ASN A 610 -38.22 7.39 13.42
N ARG A 611 -39.06 7.26 14.46
CA ARG A 611 -40.27 6.44 14.42
C ARG A 611 -41.51 7.25 14.74
N ARG A 612 -42.61 6.97 14.03
CA ARG A 612 -43.92 7.60 14.29
C ARG A 612 -44.35 7.35 15.74
N GLY A 613 -44.79 8.41 16.42
CA GLY A 613 -45.17 8.39 17.82
C GLY A 613 -45.90 9.67 18.24
N PRO A 614 -46.32 9.79 19.51
CA PRO A 614 -47.00 11.00 19.99
C PRO A 614 -46.16 12.27 19.75
N GLY A 615 -46.64 13.16 18.87
CA GLY A 615 -45.97 14.43 18.56
C GLY A 615 -44.89 14.38 17.47
N ILE A 616 -44.62 13.20 16.89
CA ILE A 616 -43.67 12.99 15.79
C ILE A 616 -44.45 12.75 14.49
N GLN A 617 -44.17 13.55 13.47
CA GLN A 617 -44.78 13.45 12.15
C GLN A 617 -43.68 13.23 11.11
N LEU A 618 -43.74 12.09 10.43
CA LEU A 618 -42.77 11.70 9.40
C LEU A 618 -43.47 11.66 8.04
N ALA A 619 -42.76 12.11 7.01
CA ALA A 619 -43.18 11.96 5.62
C ALA A 619 -43.12 10.49 5.22
N ASP A 620 -44.08 10.03 4.42
CA ASP A 620 -43.96 8.74 3.75
C ASP A 620 -43.07 8.90 2.50
N MET A 621 -41.88 8.28 2.53
CA MET A 621 -40.85 8.42 1.49
C MET A 621 -40.47 7.06 0.88
N PRO A 622 -41.42 6.37 0.23
CA PRO A 622 -41.25 4.99 -0.23
C PRO A 622 -40.11 4.82 -1.26
N ASN A 623 -39.79 5.84 -2.05
CA ASN A 623 -38.75 5.71 -3.09
C ASN A 623 -37.35 5.72 -2.48
N LEU A 624 -37.06 6.63 -1.53
CA LEU A 624 -35.81 6.60 -0.77
C LEU A 624 -35.72 5.36 0.12
N ARG A 625 -36.82 4.98 0.78
CA ARG A 625 -36.88 3.75 1.59
C ARG A 625 -36.57 2.50 0.77
N GLY A 626 -37.08 2.42 -0.46
CA GLY A 626 -36.83 1.33 -1.38
C GLY A 626 -35.37 1.21 -1.86
N LEU A 627 -34.52 2.21 -1.62
CA LEU A 627 -33.08 2.11 -1.86
C LEU A 627 -32.36 1.22 -0.84
N LEU A 628 -32.97 1.01 0.32
CA LEU A 628 -32.39 0.28 1.44
C LEU A 628 -33.14 -1.01 1.75
N TYR A 629 -34.45 -1.04 1.52
CA TYR A 629 -35.33 -2.16 1.84
C TYR A 629 -36.05 -2.66 0.60
N SER A 630 -35.71 -3.87 0.14
CA SER A 630 -36.33 -4.53 -1.02
C SER A 630 -37.85 -4.70 -0.88
N SER A 631 -38.32 -4.86 0.36
CA SER A 631 -39.74 -4.97 0.70
C SER A 631 -40.52 -3.66 0.55
N GLY A 632 -39.83 -2.52 0.45
CA GLY A 632 -40.44 -1.20 0.50
C GLY A 632 -40.95 -0.80 1.89
N GLU A 633 -40.64 -1.58 2.94
CA GLU A 633 -41.06 -1.35 4.33
C GLU A 633 -39.85 -1.46 5.28
N ILE A 634 -39.83 -0.66 6.35
CA ILE A 634 -38.75 -0.69 7.35
C ILE A 634 -38.97 -1.89 8.29
N THR A 635 -38.56 -3.08 7.82
CA THR A 635 -38.67 -4.34 8.58
C THR A 635 -37.29 -4.97 8.75
N GLY A 636 -36.75 -4.94 9.97
CA GLY A 636 -35.43 -5.50 10.26
C GLY A 636 -34.27 -4.61 9.80
N THR A 637 -33.26 -5.22 9.19
CA THR A 637 -32.01 -4.58 8.72
C THR A 637 -32.09 -4.35 7.21
N PRO A 638 -31.58 -3.23 6.67
CA PRO A 638 -31.51 -3.00 5.22
C PRO A 638 -30.89 -4.17 4.45
N ASP A 639 -31.42 -4.47 3.27
CA ASP A 639 -31.00 -5.60 2.42
C ASP A 639 -30.62 -5.19 0.98
N GLU A 640 -30.79 -3.92 0.60
CA GLU A 640 -30.43 -3.40 -0.74
C GLU A 640 -29.31 -2.34 -0.72
N GLY A 641 -28.99 -1.79 0.46
CA GLY A 641 -27.97 -0.75 0.59
C GLY A 641 -27.46 -0.60 2.02
N LEU A 642 -26.59 0.38 2.23
CA LEU A 642 -25.89 0.61 3.49
C LEU A 642 -26.31 1.94 4.12
N LEU A 643 -26.93 1.86 5.31
CA LEU A 643 -27.35 3.00 6.12
C LEU A 643 -26.28 3.35 7.16
N PHE A 644 -25.83 4.60 7.20
CA PHE A 644 -24.87 5.07 8.22
C PHE A 644 -25.61 5.71 9.38
N THR A 645 -25.53 5.12 10.57
CA THR A 645 -26.19 5.68 11.78
C THR A 645 -25.45 6.87 12.37
N ARG A 646 -24.29 7.22 11.80
CA ARG A 646 -23.40 8.28 12.25
C ARG A 646 -22.86 9.11 11.08
N GLY A 647 -23.79 9.66 10.29
CA GLY A 647 -23.49 10.50 9.12
C GLY A 647 -23.55 11.99 9.45
N TYR A 648 -22.50 12.73 9.10
CA TYR A 648 -22.33 14.12 9.52
C TYR A 648 -22.10 15.09 8.36
N ALA A 649 -22.75 16.25 8.45
CA ALA A 649 -22.59 17.40 7.57
C ALA A 649 -22.04 18.62 8.34
N GLN A 650 -21.78 19.72 7.63
CA GLN A 650 -21.58 21.01 8.27
C GLN A 650 -22.94 21.54 8.80
N PRO A 651 -22.96 22.44 9.79
CA PRO A 651 -24.20 22.89 10.41
C PRO A 651 -25.11 23.74 9.49
N ILE A 652 -24.61 24.19 8.33
CA ILE A 652 -25.32 25.05 7.37
C ILE A 652 -24.91 24.72 5.92
N CYS A 653 -25.86 24.86 4.99
CA CYS A 653 -25.77 24.57 3.56
C CYS A 653 -24.47 24.98 2.81
N SER A 654 -24.06 26.25 2.76
CA SER A 654 -22.88 26.67 1.96
C SER A 654 -21.58 25.99 2.42
N PRO A 655 -21.24 25.98 3.72
CA PRO A 655 -20.18 25.14 4.28
C PRO A 655 -20.22 23.69 3.78
N THR A 656 -21.34 22.98 3.94
CA THR A 656 -21.47 21.57 3.52
C THR A 656 -21.17 21.40 2.04
N ARG A 657 -21.74 22.24 1.18
CA ARG A 657 -21.61 22.12 -0.28
C ARG A 657 -20.17 22.38 -0.73
N ALA A 658 -19.48 23.34 -0.11
CA ALA A 658 -18.06 23.58 -0.34
C ALA A 658 -17.22 22.37 0.10
N THR A 659 -17.46 21.85 1.31
CA THR A 659 -16.75 20.69 1.85
C THR A 659 -16.90 19.42 0.97
N ILE A 660 -18.09 19.16 0.42
CA ILE A 660 -18.29 18.02 -0.50
C ILE A 660 -17.49 18.24 -1.79
N LEU A 661 -17.50 19.45 -2.35
CA LEU A 661 -16.84 19.75 -3.62
C LEU A 661 -15.32 19.67 -3.55
N THR A 662 -14.72 19.98 -2.40
CA THR A 662 -13.27 20.10 -2.23
C THR A 662 -12.65 18.99 -1.39
N GLY A 663 -13.43 18.26 -0.58
CA GLY A 663 -12.91 17.29 0.39
C GLY A 663 -12.18 17.93 1.56
N ARG A 664 -12.31 19.27 1.72
CA ARG A 664 -11.62 20.08 2.72
C ARG A 664 -12.61 20.64 3.72
N GLN A 665 -12.16 20.82 4.95
CA GLN A 665 -12.96 21.43 6.00
C GLN A 665 -13.08 22.93 5.79
N THR A 666 -14.07 23.50 6.47
CA THR A 666 -14.42 24.89 6.32
C THR A 666 -13.25 25.83 6.58
N TYR A 667 -12.35 25.49 7.52
CA TYR A 667 -11.28 26.39 7.95
C TYR A 667 -10.17 26.45 6.89
N GLN A 668 -10.07 25.40 6.07
CA GLN A 668 -9.12 25.31 4.97
C GLN A 668 -9.62 26.10 3.76
N HIS A 669 -10.89 25.96 3.38
CA HIS A 669 -11.44 26.59 2.17
C HIS A 669 -12.13 27.95 2.42
N GLY A 670 -12.24 28.38 3.68
CA GLY A 670 -12.73 29.72 4.07
C GLY A 670 -14.23 29.97 3.93
N VAL A 671 -15.05 28.98 3.58
CA VAL A 671 -16.52 29.13 3.43
C VAL A 671 -17.22 28.68 4.71
N GLY A 672 -17.27 29.54 5.73
CA GLY A 672 -17.82 29.22 7.06
C GLY A 672 -19.29 29.53 7.28
N ASN A 673 -19.92 30.31 6.38
CA ASN A 673 -21.34 30.69 6.49
C ASN A 673 -21.91 31.14 5.12
N PRO A 674 -23.24 31.24 4.95
CA PRO A 674 -23.88 31.54 3.65
C PRO A 674 -23.90 33.03 3.27
N ASN A 675 -23.02 33.86 3.83
CA ASN A 675 -22.92 35.27 3.44
C ASN A 675 -22.53 35.38 1.96
N PRO A 676 -23.15 36.28 1.17
CA PRO A 676 -22.80 36.53 -0.23
C PRO A 676 -21.30 36.76 -0.52
N ASP A 677 -20.54 37.26 0.46
CA ASP A 677 -19.10 37.50 0.33
C ASP A 677 -18.24 36.23 0.55
N ASN A 678 -18.80 35.15 1.11
CA ASN A 678 -18.14 33.85 1.28
C ASN A 678 -18.26 33.01 0.01
N ILE A 679 -17.49 33.41 -1.00
CA ILE A 679 -17.42 32.76 -2.31
C ILE A 679 -16.44 31.59 -2.24
N LEU A 680 -16.76 30.46 -2.89
CA LEU A 680 -15.80 29.36 -3.05
C LEU A 680 -14.51 29.89 -3.74
N PRO A 681 -13.33 29.81 -3.09
CA PRO A 681 -12.09 30.33 -3.66
C PRO A 681 -11.73 29.65 -4.97
N ALA A 682 -11.12 30.39 -5.91
CA ALA A 682 -10.68 29.82 -7.20
C ALA A 682 -9.39 29.00 -7.08
N SER A 683 -8.75 29.06 -5.91
CA SER A 683 -7.59 28.24 -5.57
C SER A 683 -7.97 26.84 -5.13
N GLU A 684 -9.25 26.61 -4.78
CA GLU A 684 -9.74 25.27 -4.46
C GLU A 684 -9.80 24.43 -5.72
N GLU A 685 -9.46 23.16 -5.59
CA GLU A 685 -9.65 22.15 -6.64
C GLU A 685 -10.90 21.34 -6.29
N THR A 686 -11.83 21.22 -7.24
CA THR A 686 -13.09 20.50 -7.03
C THR A 686 -13.11 19.16 -7.74
N PHE A 687 -13.86 18.17 -7.23
CA PHE A 687 -13.94 16.86 -7.89
C PHE A 687 -14.43 16.93 -9.35
N PRO A 688 -15.34 17.84 -9.77
CA PRO A 688 -15.71 17.97 -11.18
C PRO A 688 -14.57 18.47 -12.07
N GLU A 689 -13.68 19.33 -11.56
CA GLU A 689 -12.49 19.80 -12.29
C GLU A 689 -11.47 18.69 -12.48
N ILE A 690 -11.27 17.88 -11.44
CA ILE A 690 -10.43 16.67 -11.51
C ILE A 690 -11.00 15.72 -12.57
N ILE A 691 -12.27 15.31 -12.46
CA ILE A 691 -12.89 14.39 -13.42
C ILE A 691 -12.84 14.93 -14.85
N SER A 692 -13.08 16.23 -15.06
CA SER A 692 -12.99 16.85 -16.39
C SER A 692 -11.60 16.71 -17.01
N ARG A 693 -10.55 16.71 -16.19
CA ARG A 693 -9.15 16.64 -16.61
C ARG A 693 -8.71 15.21 -16.88
N VAL A 694 -9.02 14.28 -15.98
CA VAL A 694 -8.56 12.88 -16.05
C VAL A 694 -9.50 11.97 -16.83
N ALA A 695 -10.79 12.31 -16.90
CA ALA A 695 -11.83 11.52 -17.57
C ALA A 695 -12.79 12.42 -18.35
N PRO A 696 -12.34 13.11 -19.42
CA PRO A 696 -13.17 14.04 -20.21
C PRO A 696 -14.39 13.40 -20.87
N GLY A 697 -14.48 12.05 -20.88
CA GLY A 697 -15.65 11.30 -21.34
C GLY A 697 -16.81 11.24 -20.34
N TYR A 698 -16.58 11.53 -19.05
CA TYR A 698 -17.62 11.56 -18.03
C TYR A 698 -18.53 12.78 -18.21
N GLY A 699 -19.84 12.53 -18.19
CA GLY A 699 -20.83 13.60 -18.19
C GLY A 699 -20.94 14.20 -16.80
N LEU A 700 -20.68 15.50 -16.65
CA LEU A 700 -20.78 16.19 -15.37
C LEU A 700 -21.95 17.18 -15.40
N ALA A 701 -22.84 17.10 -14.42
CA ALA A 701 -23.95 18.03 -14.29
C ALA A 701 -24.37 18.29 -12.83
N SER A 702 -24.79 19.53 -12.56
CA SER A 702 -25.36 19.93 -11.27
C SER A 702 -26.73 20.57 -11.45
N PHE A 703 -27.74 20.09 -10.73
CA PHE A 703 -29.10 20.58 -10.81
C PHE A 703 -29.59 21.08 -9.45
N GLY A 704 -30.12 22.30 -9.45
CA GLY A 704 -30.73 22.93 -8.28
C GLY A 704 -29.91 24.05 -7.63
N LYS A 705 -29.68 23.95 -6.32
CA LYS A 705 -29.07 25.00 -5.49
C LYS A 705 -27.54 24.95 -5.57
N TRP A 706 -26.95 26.07 -6.01
CA TRP A 706 -25.50 26.29 -6.02
C TRP A 706 -25.00 26.84 -4.67
N HIS A 707 -25.36 28.08 -4.34
CA HIS A 707 -25.10 28.74 -3.05
C HIS A 707 -23.62 28.91 -2.63
N LEU A 708 -22.72 29.05 -3.60
CA LEU A 708 -21.27 29.27 -3.38
C LEU A 708 -20.73 30.53 -4.10
N GLY A 709 -21.59 31.50 -4.38
CA GLY A 709 -21.23 32.80 -4.91
C GLY A 709 -20.78 32.81 -6.39
N SER A 710 -20.04 33.86 -6.78
CA SER A 710 -19.50 34.11 -8.14
C SER A 710 -20.50 34.37 -9.28
N GLY A 711 -21.75 34.71 -8.97
CA GLY A 711 -22.75 35.10 -9.99
C GLY A 711 -23.04 34.00 -11.01
N ASN A 712 -23.45 34.37 -12.22
CA ASN A 712 -23.98 33.43 -13.23
C ASN A 712 -22.97 32.41 -13.77
N THR A 713 -21.67 32.64 -13.60
CA THR A 713 -20.64 31.69 -14.00
C THR A 713 -20.10 30.86 -12.84
N GLY A 714 -20.51 31.14 -11.60
CA GLY A 714 -20.00 30.48 -10.39
C GLY A 714 -19.98 28.94 -10.46
N PRO A 715 -21.08 28.26 -10.82
CA PRO A 715 -21.09 26.81 -10.95
C PRO A 715 -20.02 26.25 -11.89
N ARG A 716 -19.71 26.98 -12.98
CA ARG A 716 -18.68 26.58 -13.95
C ARG A 716 -17.28 26.99 -13.50
N ASP A 717 -17.10 28.26 -13.17
CA ASP A 717 -15.78 28.86 -12.93
C ASP A 717 -15.19 28.50 -11.56
N ARG A 718 -16.02 28.04 -10.62
CA ARG A 718 -15.61 27.66 -9.25
C ARG A 718 -15.93 26.22 -8.91
N GLY A 719 -17.01 25.68 -9.46
CA GLY A 719 -17.45 24.30 -9.19
C GLY A 719 -17.08 23.31 -10.28
N GLY A 720 -16.45 23.74 -11.37
CA GLY A 720 -16.10 22.88 -12.49
C GLY A 720 -17.27 22.33 -13.31
N TRP A 721 -18.51 22.73 -13.05
CA TRP A 721 -19.69 22.11 -13.67
C TRP A 721 -19.88 22.57 -15.12
N PRO A 722 -19.71 21.67 -16.13
CA PRO A 722 -19.94 22.01 -17.53
C PRO A 722 -21.44 22.18 -17.83
N ASN A 723 -22.29 21.49 -17.07
CA ASN A 723 -23.74 21.59 -17.17
C ASN A 723 -24.32 21.96 -15.81
N PHE A 724 -25.13 23.00 -15.78
CA PHE A 724 -25.81 23.45 -14.57
C PHE A 724 -27.21 23.95 -14.91
N SER A 725 -28.21 23.66 -14.08
CA SER A 725 -29.51 24.34 -14.16
C SER A 725 -30.13 24.49 -12.77
N GLY A 726 -30.44 25.72 -12.38
CA GLY A 726 -31.06 25.97 -11.08
C GLY A 726 -30.92 27.39 -10.56
N THR A 727 -30.78 27.53 -9.24
CA THR A 727 -30.68 28.82 -8.53
C THR A 727 -29.29 29.02 -7.95
N LEU A 728 -28.82 30.26 -7.99
CA LEU A 728 -27.54 30.67 -7.41
C LEU A 728 -27.67 31.08 -5.95
N GLN A 729 -28.89 31.39 -5.50
CA GLN A 729 -29.19 31.84 -4.14
C GLN A 729 -29.30 30.65 -3.17
N GLY A 730 -29.35 30.96 -1.87
CA GLY A 730 -29.51 29.98 -0.81
C GLY A 730 -30.86 29.28 -0.72
N GLY A 731 -31.78 29.60 -1.60
CA GLY A 731 -33.10 29.00 -1.73
C GLY A 731 -33.89 29.71 -2.82
N VAL A 732 -35.11 29.26 -3.05
CA VAL A 732 -36.07 29.96 -3.91
C VAL A 732 -36.98 30.84 -3.06
N GLN A 733 -37.30 32.04 -3.55
CA GLN A 733 -38.23 32.94 -2.86
C GLN A 733 -39.68 32.42 -2.91
N ASP A 734 -40.00 31.65 -3.96
CA ASP A 734 -41.25 30.95 -4.16
C ASP A 734 -40.98 29.76 -5.11
N TYR A 735 -41.43 28.56 -4.74
CA TYR A 735 -41.19 27.34 -5.52
C TYR A 735 -41.89 27.33 -6.88
N ASN A 736 -42.89 28.19 -7.10
CA ASN A 736 -43.61 28.35 -8.37
C ASN A 736 -43.27 29.67 -9.10
N SER A 737 -42.42 30.51 -8.50
CA SER A 737 -42.04 31.81 -9.08
C SER A 737 -40.59 32.16 -8.74
N TRP A 738 -39.67 31.57 -9.49
CA TRP A 738 -38.22 31.75 -9.34
C TRP A 738 -37.53 31.95 -10.70
N ASN A 739 -36.26 32.37 -10.67
CA ASN A 739 -35.44 32.61 -11.86
C ASN A 739 -34.42 31.48 -12.05
N ARG A 740 -34.37 30.90 -13.25
CA ARG A 740 -33.44 29.83 -13.62
C ARG A 740 -32.17 30.40 -14.25
N VAL A 741 -31.02 29.91 -13.80
CA VAL A 741 -29.74 30.06 -14.49
C VAL A 741 -29.37 28.72 -15.10
N LYS A 742 -28.89 28.71 -16.35
CA LYS A 742 -28.54 27.49 -17.08
C LYS A 742 -27.19 27.62 -17.79
N ILE A 743 -26.36 26.61 -17.60
CA ILE A 743 -25.07 26.39 -18.28
C ILE A 743 -25.16 25.06 -19.01
N GLU A 744 -24.77 25.04 -20.28
CA GLU A 744 -24.78 23.84 -21.12
C GLU A 744 -23.47 23.77 -21.90
N GLY A 745 -22.75 22.65 -21.78
CA GLY A 745 -21.45 22.45 -22.44
C GLY A 745 -20.40 23.52 -22.11
N GLY A 746 -20.40 24.05 -20.88
CA GLY A 746 -19.50 25.11 -20.42
C GLY A 746 -19.90 26.53 -20.84
N VAL A 747 -21.06 26.70 -21.48
CA VAL A 747 -21.57 28.00 -21.94
C VAL A 747 -22.79 28.41 -21.12
N VAL A 748 -22.79 29.65 -20.59
CA VAL A 748 -23.98 30.22 -19.93
C VAL A 748 -25.03 30.53 -20.99
N VAL A 749 -26.13 29.77 -21.00
CA VAL A 749 -27.23 29.90 -21.97
C VAL A 749 -28.47 30.59 -21.41
N ASP A 750 -28.58 30.69 -20.08
CA ASP A 750 -29.63 31.44 -19.38
C ASP A 750 -29.05 32.15 -18.15
N THR A 751 -29.25 33.46 -18.06
CA THR A 751 -28.72 34.33 -17.00
C THR A 751 -29.74 34.68 -15.92
N GLY A 752 -30.92 34.06 -15.91
CA GLY A 752 -31.96 34.30 -14.90
C GLY A 752 -33.37 34.49 -15.47
N THR A 753 -33.85 33.59 -16.32
CA THR A 753 -35.22 33.67 -16.86
C THR A 753 -36.25 33.20 -15.85
N ALA A 754 -37.36 33.95 -15.72
CA ALA A 754 -38.46 33.57 -14.83
C ALA A 754 -39.10 32.24 -15.28
N ILE A 755 -39.27 31.30 -14.35
CA ILE A 755 -39.77 29.96 -14.67
C ILE A 755 -41.19 29.97 -15.26
N THR A 756 -42.01 30.94 -14.83
CA THR A 756 -43.37 31.14 -15.33
C THR A 756 -43.41 31.50 -16.81
N SER A 757 -42.40 32.23 -17.31
CA SER A 757 -42.24 32.49 -18.75
C SER A 757 -41.87 31.22 -19.51
N LEU A 758 -40.96 30.40 -18.96
CA LEU A 758 -40.54 29.13 -19.59
C LEU A 758 -41.69 28.11 -19.66
N VAL A 759 -42.55 28.07 -18.64
CA VAL A 759 -43.79 27.28 -18.66
C VAL A 759 -44.78 27.82 -19.71
N ALA A 760 -44.95 29.15 -19.79
CA ALA A 760 -45.82 29.77 -20.79
C ALA A 760 -45.34 29.50 -22.24
N ASP A 761 -44.02 29.40 -22.44
CA ASP A 761 -43.39 29.05 -23.71
C ASP A 761 -43.39 27.53 -24.00
N GLY A 762 -43.93 26.72 -23.08
CA GLY A 762 -44.05 25.27 -23.23
C GLY A 762 -42.76 24.48 -23.00
N VAL A 763 -41.74 25.09 -22.38
CA VAL A 763 -40.46 24.43 -22.06
C VAL A 763 -40.63 23.45 -20.89
N TYR A 764 -41.44 23.80 -19.89
CA TYR A 764 -41.77 22.94 -18.75
C TYR A 764 -43.28 22.83 -18.56
N LEU A 765 -43.72 21.71 -17.98
CA LEU A 765 -45.14 21.46 -17.67
C LEU A 765 -45.57 22.08 -16.33
N SER A 766 -44.63 22.28 -15.41
CA SER A 766 -44.87 22.82 -14.07
C SER A 766 -43.81 23.89 -13.74
N PRO A 767 -44.19 25.01 -13.08
CA PRO A 767 -43.23 25.97 -12.59
C PRO A 767 -42.52 25.51 -11.31
N TYR A 768 -42.95 24.38 -10.73
CA TYR A 768 -42.48 23.88 -9.45
C TYR A 768 -40.99 23.54 -9.49
N ALA A 769 -40.19 24.20 -8.63
CA ALA A 769 -38.73 24.12 -8.68
C ALA A 769 -38.20 22.68 -8.60
N THR A 770 -38.76 21.84 -7.73
CA THR A 770 -38.36 20.43 -7.59
C THR A 770 -38.62 19.63 -8.88
N SER A 771 -39.78 19.82 -9.52
CA SER A 771 -40.10 19.15 -10.79
C SER A 771 -39.17 19.59 -11.92
N VAL A 772 -38.86 20.89 -11.99
CA VAL A 772 -37.94 21.44 -13.01
C VAL A 772 -36.51 20.90 -12.82
N GLN A 773 -36.04 20.76 -11.58
CA GLN A 773 -34.72 20.16 -11.29
C GLN A 773 -34.65 18.71 -11.78
N VAL A 774 -35.70 17.92 -11.53
CA VAL A 774 -35.76 16.53 -12.00
C VAL A 774 -35.95 16.45 -13.52
N ASP A 775 -36.68 17.37 -14.15
CA ASP A 775 -36.82 17.43 -15.61
C ASP A 775 -35.46 17.63 -16.30
N GLU A 776 -34.63 18.53 -15.78
CA GLU A 776 -33.28 18.77 -16.29
C GLU A 776 -32.37 17.55 -16.09
N ALA A 777 -32.42 16.92 -14.92
CA ALA A 777 -31.64 15.73 -14.62
C ALA A 777 -32.03 14.53 -15.51
N VAL A 778 -33.33 14.24 -15.64
CA VAL A 778 -33.84 13.17 -16.50
C VAL A 778 -33.46 13.42 -17.96
N SER A 779 -33.57 14.66 -18.44
CA SER A 779 -33.16 15.04 -19.79
C SER A 779 -31.66 14.80 -20.02
N PHE A 780 -30.82 15.23 -19.08
CA PHE A 780 -29.37 15.03 -19.15
C PHE A 780 -29.00 13.55 -19.14
N ILE A 781 -29.49 12.78 -18.17
CA ILE A 781 -29.22 11.34 -18.03
C ILE A 781 -29.69 10.58 -19.28
N GLY A 782 -30.90 10.88 -19.77
CA GLY A 782 -31.43 10.27 -20.99
C GLY A 782 -30.58 10.55 -22.22
N ALA A 783 -30.01 11.75 -22.33
CA ALA A 783 -29.13 12.13 -23.44
C ALA A 783 -27.75 11.45 -23.38
N ARG A 784 -27.30 10.97 -22.21
CA ARG A 784 -26.02 10.27 -22.05
C ARG A 784 -26.05 8.83 -22.58
N GLY A 785 -27.19 8.16 -22.53
CA GLY A 785 -27.29 6.74 -22.91
C GLY A 785 -26.34 5.88 -22.06
N ALA A 786 -25.46 5.13 -22.71
CA ALA A 786 -24.48 4.27 -22.04
C ALA A 786 -23.22 5.00 -21.55
N SER A 787 -23.01 6.27 -21.92
CA SER A 787 -21.83 7.02 -21.52
C SER A 787 -21.92 7.44 -20.04
N PRO A 788 -20.87 7.26 -19.24
CA PRO A 788 -20.94 7.42 -17.80
C PRO A 788 -21.13 8.88 -17.38
N TRP A 789 -21.65 9.10 -16.19
CA TRP A 789 -21.92 10.45 -15.68
C TRP A 789 -21.83 10.56 -14.15
N VAL A 790 -21.56 11.77 -13.68
CA VAL A 790 -21.74 12.20 -12.29
C VAL A 790 -22.78 13.31 -12.27
N VAL A 791 -23.86 13.12 -11.51
CA VAL A 791 -24.93 14.10 -11.34
C VAL A 791 -25.03 14.50 -9.87
N TRP A 792 -24.86 15.79 -9.62
CA TRP A 792 -25.15 16.45 -8.35
C TRP A 792 -26.60 16.95 -8.36
N MET A 793 -27.46 16.35 -7.54
CA MET A 793 -28.82 16.83 -7.28
C MET A 793 -28.85 17.60 -5.98
N GLY A 794 -28.63 18.92 -6.07
CA GLY A 794 -28.73 19.83 -4.93
C GLY A 794 -30.15 20.37 -4.83
N PHE A 795 -31.09 19.60 -4.28
CA PHE A 795 -32.48 20.05 -4.20
C PHE A 795 -32.60 21.35 -3.40
N ASN A 796 -33.60 22.17 -3.73
CA ASN A 796 -34.01 23.28 -2.85
C ASN A 796 -34.93 22.77 -1.74
N ALA A 797 -35.72 21.74 -2.03
CA ALA A 797 -36.66 21.18 -1.07
C ALA A 797 -35.93 20.32 -0.02
N PRO A 798 -36.44 20.27 1.22
CA PRO A 798 -37.60 21.00 1.76
C PRO A 798 -37.33 22.40 2.40
N HIS A 799 -36.26 23.13 2.03
CA HIS A 799 -35.96 24.47 2.59
C HIS A 799 -37.15 25.45 2.49
N ASP A 800 -37.26 26.37 3.45
CA ASP A 800 -38.29 27.41 3.47
C ASP A 800 -38.23 28.33 2.22
N PRO A 801 -39.35 28.91 1.78
CA PRO A 801 -40.66 29.00 2.46
C PRO A 801 -41.47 27.70 2.41
N PHE A 802 -42.02 27.29 3.55
CA PHE A 802 -42.91 26.13 3.63
C PHE A 802 -44.26 26.41 2.96
N HIS A 803 -44.67 25.49 2.07
CA HIS A 803 -45.85 25.66 1.22
C HIS A 803 -46.49 24.30 0.90
N ASP A 804 -47.68 24.33 0.31
CA ASP A 804 -48.33 23.13 -0.25
C ASP A 804 -47.78 22.84 -1.67
N PRO A 805 -47.16 21.67 -1.91
CA PRO A 805 -46.73 21.26 -3.24
C PRO A 805 -47.91 20.97 -4.20
N PRO A 806 -47.65 20.82 -5.51
CA PRO A 806 -48.66 20.33 -6.46
C PRO A 806 -49.34 19.03 -5.98
N ALA A 807 -50.67 19.00 -6.03
CA ALA A 807 -51.47 17.92 -5.43
C ALA A 807 -51.21 16.55 -6.08
N GLU A 808 -50.83 16.52 -7.35
CA GLU A 808 -50.46 15.33 -8.11
C GLU A 808 -49.16 14.65 -7.66
N LEU A 809 -48.35 15.34 -6.84
CA LEU A 809 -47.11 14.80 -6.29
C LEU A 809 -47.31 14.09 -4.93
N ALA A 810 -48.52 14.14 -4.36
CA ALA A 810 -48.82 13.41 -3.13
C ALA A 810 -48.80 11.88 -3.37
N PRO A 811 -48.19 11.06 -2.50
CA PRO A 811 -48.32 9.60 -2.57
C PRO A 811 -49.74 9.14 -2.24
N GLU A 812 -50.06 7.87 -2.54
CA GLU A 812 -51.36 7.28 -2.18
C GLU A 812 -51.52 7.21 -0.65
N GLY A 813 -52.52 7.89 -0.11
CA GLY A 813 -52.67 8.06 1.35
C GLY A 813 -51.80 9.16 1.96
N GLY A 814 -51.08 9.92 1.12
CA GLY A 814 -50.23 11.04 1.50
C GLY A 814 -50.97 12.31 1.95
N PHE A 815 -50.17 13.21 2.53
CA PHE A 815 -50.47 14.51 3.15
C PHE A 815 -51.55 14.54 4.26
N SER A 816 -51.19 15.15 5.39
CA SER A 816 -51.80 14.99 6.72
C SER A 816 -53.34 15.14 6.79
N ALA A 817 -53.99 14.23 7.53
CA ALA A 817 -55.44 14.26 7.75
C ALA A 817 -55.93 15.46 8.59
N THR A 818 -55.03 16.18 9.27
CA THR A 818 -55.34 17.35 10.12
C THR A 818 -54.13 18.29 10.26
N GLY A 819 -54.23 19.55 9.81
CA GLY A 819 -53.28 20.61 10.17
C GLY A 819 -52.93 21.61 9.04
N ILE A 820 -52.55 22.84 9.42
CA ILE A 820 -52.08 23.96 8.56
C ILE A 820 -50.80 24.57 9.18
N SER A 821 -49.92 23.74 9.74
CA SER A 821 -48.67 24.19 10.38
C SER A 821 -47.49 24.18 9.41
N ASN A 822 -46.37 24.81 9.81
CA ASN A 822 -45.11 24.70 9.08
C ASN A 822 -44.66 23.23 8.97
N ARG A 823 -44.84 22.44 10.04
CA ARG A 823 -44.49 21.01 10.04
C ARG A 823 -45.35 20.19 9.08
N ASP A 824 -46.64 20.51 8.99
CA ASP A 824 -47.51 19.89 7.98
C ASP A 824 -46.94 20.17 6.59
N SER A 825 -46.72 21.44 6.25
CA SER A 825 -46.21 21.85 4.94
C SER A 825 -44.84 21.24 4.61
N TYR A 826 -43.94 21.16 5.60
CA TYR A 826 -42.62 20.53 5.47
C TYR A 826 -42.71 19.04 5.17
N VAL A 827 -43.53 18.29 5.93
CA VAL A 827 -43.84 16.89 5.62
C VAL A 827 -44.39 16.79 4.21
N ARG A 828 -45.23 17.75 3.79
CA ARG A 828 -45.77 17.72 2.44
C ARG A 828 -44.70 17.87 1.36
N MET A 829 -43.80 18.82 1.56
CA MET A 829 -42.68 19.04 0.65
C MET A 829 -41.76 17.82 0.54
N LEU A 830 -41.56 17.07 1.64
CA LEU A 830 -40.79 15.83 1.63
C LEU A 830 -41.44 14.70 0.82
N GLU A 831 -42.75 14.44 0.95
CA GLU A 831 -43.38 13.37 0.13
C GLU A 831 -43.43 13.76 -1.36
N ALA A 832 -43.63 15.05 -1.68
CA ALA A 832 -43.54 15.54 -3.06
C ALA A 832 -42.11 15.40 -3.63
N LEU A 833 -41.10 15.65 -2.80
CA LEU A 833 -39.69 15.45 -3.16
C LEU A 833 -39.39 13.97 -3.40
N ASP A 834 -39.82 13.07 -2.52
CA ASP A 834 -39.65 11.62 -2.71
C ASP A 834 -40.34 11.13 -3.98
N ARG A 835 -41.53 11.66 -4.30
CA ARG A 835 -42.24 11.34 -5.54
C ARG A 835 -41.45 11.73 -6.79
N GLU A 836 -40.83 12.92 -6.78
CA GLU A 836 -39.95 13.38 -7.87
C GLU A 836 -38.63 12.59 -7.92
N ILE A 837 -38.07 12.19 -6.78
CA ILE A 837 -36.93 11.27 -6.71
C ILE A 837 -37.30 9.92 -7.35
N GLY A 838 -38.49 9.37 -7.08
CA GLY A 838 -38.97 8.16 -7.76
C GLY A 838 -39.00 8.29 -9.28
N ARG A 839 -39.38 9.47 -9.79
CA ARG A 839 -39.33 9.77 -11.24
C ARG A 839 -37.91 9.83 -11.76
N LEU A 840 -36.98 10.45 -11.02
CA LEU A 840 -35.55 10.48 -11.36
C LEU A 840 -34.97 9.05 -11.42
N LEU A 841 -35.21 8.26 -10.37
CA LEU A 841 -34.73 6.89 -10.27
C LEU A 841 -35.29 5.99 -11.39
N SER A 842 -36.50 6.26 -11.88
CA SER A 842 -37.08 5.57 -13.03
C SER A 842 -36.35 5.85 -14.36
N ALA A 843 -35.55 6.92 -14.43
CA ALA A 843 -34.73 7.26 -15.59
C ALA A 843 -33.27 6.75 -15.46
N VAL A 844 -32.92 6.15 -14.33
CA VAL A 844 -31.57 5.70 -14.00
C VAL A 844 -31.47 4.19 -14.15
N ASP A 845 -30.37 3.72 -14.73
CA ASP A 845 -30.00 2.30 -14.70
C ASP A 845 -29.46 1.93 -13.32
N ARG A 846 -30.24 1.17 -12.55
CA ARG A 846 -29.95 0.76 -11.17
C ARG A 846 -28.76 -0.19 -11.05
N GLU A 847 -28.46 -0.96 -12.09
CA GLU A 847 -27.35 -1.92 -12.08
C GLU A 847 -26.00 -1.24 -12.32
N ARG A 848 -26.01 0.01 -12.81
CA ARG A 848 -24.81 0.77 -13.18
C ARG A 848 -24.64 2.07 -12.42
N THR A 849 -25.49 2.36 -11.45
CA THR A 849 -25.50 3.67 -10.78
C THR A 849 -25.33 3.54 -9.28
N ASN A 850 -24.24 4.09 -8.77
CA ASN A 850 -24.03 4.29 -7.34
C ASN A 850 -24.76 5.55 -6.91
N ILE A 851 -25.56 5.43 -5.86
CA ILE A 851 -26.45 6.49 -5.37
C ILE A 851 -26.06 6.78 -3.94
N LEU A 852 -25.70 8.03 -3.69
CA LEU A 852 -25.34 8.57 -2.39
C LEU A 852 -26.43 9.54 -1.98
N VAL A 853 -27.00 9.38 -0.79
CA VAL A 853 -28.13 10.20 -0.31
C VAL A 853 -27.80 10.80 1.03
N LEU A 854 -27.99 12.11 1.15
CA LEU A 854 -27.80 12.83 2.40
C LEU A 854 -28.65 14.09 2.57
N GLY A 855 -28.80 14.54 3.81
CA GLY A 855 -29.17 15.93 4.13
C GLY A 855 -27.95 16.86 4.10
N ASP A 856 -28.10 18.14 3.72
CA ASP A 856 -26.99 19.10 3.75
C ASP A 856 -26.71 19.72 5.12
N ASN A 857 -27.70 19.70 6.02
CA ASN A 857 -27.60 20.07 7.43
C ASN A 857 -28.85 19.59 8.18
N GLY A 858 -28.88 19.76 9.50
CA GLY A 858 -30.03 19.43 10.33
C GLY A 858 -31.31 20.22 10.01
N THR A 859 -32.44 19.77 10.58
CA THR A 859 -33.78 20.32 10.35
C THR A 859 -33.93 21.74 10.93
N PRO A 860 -34.71 22.67 10.33
CA PRO A 860 -34.89 24.02 10.84
C PRO A 860 -35.72 24.03 12.13
N ASN A 861 -35.40 24.94 13.05
CA ASN A 861 -36.10 25.10 14.35
C ASN A 861 -37.61 25.40 14.26
N GLN A 862 -38.14 25.66 13.06
CA GLN A 862 -39.56 25.91 12.82
C GLN A 862 -40.35 24.60 12.69
N VAL A 863 -39.67 23.49 12.41
CA VAL A 863 -40.27 22.19 12.11
C VAL A 863 -39.58 21.02 12.82
N ASP A 864 -38.47 21.28 13.54
CA ASP A 864 -37.73 20.30 14.33
C ASP A 864 -38.62 19.53 15.32
N GLN A 865 -38.26 18.28 15.56
CA GLN A 865 -39.01 17.38 16.45
C GLN A 865 -38.08 16.42 17.19
N SER A 866 -38.63 15.76 18.22
CA SER A 866 -37.92 14.74 19.00
C SER A 866 -37.34 13.63 18.10
N PRO A 867 -36.13 13.10 18.37
CA PRO A 867 -35.29 13.37 19.55
C PRO A 867 -34.50 14.68 19.50
N LEU A 868 -34.62 15.47 18.42
CA LEU A 868 -33.97 16.77 18.27
C LEU A 868 -34.76 17.91 18.95
N GLY A 869 -34.09 19.06 19.11
CA GLY A 869 -34.54 20.17 19.95
C GLY A 869 -33.91 20.16 21.36
N GLY A 870 -34.04 21.27 22.09
CA GLY A 870 -33.41 21.40 23.42
C GLY A 870 -31.87 21.42 23.34
N LEU A 871 -31.19 20.47 24.01
CA LEU A 871 -29.73 20.36 24.02
C LEU A 871 -29.14 20.00 22.66
N ALA A 872 -29.85 19.19 21.86
CA ALA A 872 -29.39 18.75 20.55
C ALA A 872 -29.42 19.85 19.49
N GLY A 873 -30.11 20.98 19.75
CA GLY A 873 -30.24 22.06 18.79
C GLY A 873 -30.97 21.66 17.51
N ALA A 874 -30.79 22.49 16.47
CA ALA A 874 -31.39 22.40 15.14
C ALA A 874 -30.41 23.03 14.13
N LYS A 875 -30.81 23.17 12.85
CA LYS A 875 -30.04 23.84 11.78
C LYS A 875 -29.25 25.05 12.29
N GLY A 876 -27.97 25.10 11.93
CA GLY A 876 -27.04 26.16 12.30
C GLY A 876 -26.47 26.07 13.71
N SER A 877 -26.76 24.99 14.45
CA SER A 877 -26.08 24.60 15.69
C SER A 877 -24.94 23.62 15.43
N LEU A 878 -23.92 23.62 16.27
CA LEU A 878 -22.86 22.61 16.29
C LEU A 878 -23.27 21.32 17.02
N ASN A 879 -24.44 21.33 17.67
CA ASN A 879 -25.02 20.14 18.30
C ASN A 879 -25.56 19.12 17.28
N GLU A 880 -25.87 17.88 17.69
CA GLU A 880 -26.22 16.79 16.78
C GLU A 880 -27.40 17.16 15.88
N GLY A 881 -28.38 17.90 16.38
CA GLY A 881 -29.52 18.35 15.58
C GLY A 881 -29.23 19.37 14.49
N GLY A 882 -28.00 19.92 14.45
CA GLY A 882 -27.53 20.76 13.35
C GLY A 882 -26.60 20.04 12.36
N ILE A 883 -25.86 19.01 12.80
CA ILE A 883 -24.79 18.38 12.01
C ILE A 883 -25.04 16.90 11.67
N HIS A 884 -25.85 16.18 12.44
CA HIS A 884 -26.17 14.76 12.21
C HIS A 884 -27.32 14.67 11.20
N VAL A 885 -27.02 14.10 10.04
CA VAL A 885 -27.94 14.04 8.89
C VAL A 885 -28.18 12.59 8.47
N PRO A 886 -29.33 12.29 7.85
CA PRO A 886 -29.51 11.03 7.16
C PRO A 886 -28.40 10.87 6.11
N PHE A 887 -27.79 9.68 6.06
CA PHE A 887 -26.69 9.37 5.14
C PHE A 887 -26.74 7.88 4.78
N PHE A 888 -26.87 7.55 3.49
CA PHE A 888 -26.79 6.17 3.03
C PHE A 888 -26.34 6.04 1.58
N ALA A 889 -25.92 4.83 1.21
CA ALA A 889 -25.47 4.49 -0.13
C ALA A 889 -26.16 3.22 -0.65
N ALA A 890 -26.42 3.16 -1.95
CA ALA A 890 -26.91 1.97 -2.63
C ALA A 890 -26.38 1.92 -4.08
N GLY A 891 -26.09 0.74 -4.60
CA GLY A 891 -25.61 0.59 -5.99
C GLY A 891 -24.63 -0.57 -6.16
N PRO A 892 -24.10 -0.75 -7.39
CA PRO A 892 -23.26 -1.90 -7.74
C PRO A 892 -21.94 -1.99 -6.96
N ASP A 893 -21.40 -0.87 -6.46
CA ASP A 893 -20.17 -0.87 -5.67
C ASP A 893 -20.42 -0.92 -4.16
N VAL A 894 -21.69 -0.93 -3.73
CA VAL A 894 -22.11 -1.10 -2.33
C VAL A 894 -22.31 -2.59 -2.04
N ARG A 895 -21.21 -3.30 -1.78
CA ARG A 895 -21.20 -4.78 -1.61
C ARG A 895 -21.68 -5.24 -0.24
N GLN A 896 -21.58 -4.39 0.76
CA GLN A 896 -22.18 -4.60 2.08
C GLN A 896 -23.52 -3.87 2.17
N THR A 897 -24.55 -4.61 2.61
CA THR A 897 -25.87 -4.05 2.90
C THR A 897 -26.13 -4.10 4.40
N GLY A 898 -26.99 -3.22 4.90
CA GLY A 898 -27.42 -3.20 6.29
C GLY A 898 -27.17 -1.85 6.95
N VAL A 899 -26.70 -1.90 8.19
CA VAL A 899 -26.43 -0.71 9.01
C VAL A 899 -24.96 -0.69 9.38
N SER A 900 -24.33 0.47 9.22
CA SER A 900 -23.00 0.76 9.74
C SER A 900 -23.08 1.86 10.80
N ASP A 901 -22.30 1.71 11.87
CA ASP A 901 -22.06 2.72 12.91
C ASP A 901 -20.70 3.42 12.74
N THR A 902 -20.00 3.19 11.62
CA THR A 902 -18.79 3.94 11.27
C THR A 902 -19.11 5.43 11.15
N LEU A 903 -18.25 6.28 11.72
CA LEU A 903 -18.32 7.73 11.53
C LEU A 903 -18.08 8.06 10.06
N VAL A 904 -18.97 8.82 9.43
CA VAL A 904 -18.76 9.32 8.05
C VAL A 904 -19.12 10.79 7.95
N GLN A 905 -18.37 11.55 7.16
CA GLN A 905 -18.61 12.97 6.96
C GLN A 905 -18.80 13.32 5.48
N VAL A 906 -19.52 14.40 5.20
CA VAL A 906 -19.66 14.98 3.85
C VAL A 906 -18.33 15.28 3.13
N SER A 907 -17.21 15.47 3.85
CA SER A 907 -15.88 15.60 3.22
C SER A 907 -15.44 14.31 2.54
N ASP A 908 -15.81 13.15 3.08
CA ASP A 908 -15.48 11.82 2.52
C ASP A 908 -16.07 11.61 1.13
N LEU A 909 -17.16 12.32 0.80
CA LEU A 909 -17.81 12.24 -0.51
C LEU A 909 -16.90 12.70 -1.65
N PHE A 910 -15.92 13.58 -1.41
CA PHE A 910 -14.98 14.01 -2.44
C PHE A 910 -14.19 12.84 -3.03
N THR A 911 -13.43 12.13 -2.19
CA THR A 911 -12.65 10.95 -2.63
C THR A 911 -13.56 9.79 -3.00
N THR A 912 -14.69 9.60 -2.30
CA THR A 912 -15.66 8.55 -2.64
C THR A 912 -16.21 8.70 -4.05
N ILE A 913 -16.59 9.91 -4.48
CA ILE A 913 -17.12 10.14 -5.83
C ILE A 913 -16.05 9.86 -6.88
N LEU A 914 -14.80 10.29 -6.64
CA LEU A 914 -13.67 10.02 -7.53
C LEU A 914 -13.45 8.51 -7.67
N ASP A 915 -13.38 7.78 -6.56
CA ASP A 915 -13.19 6.32 -6.55
C ASP A 915 -14.34 5.58 -7.27
N LEU A 916 -15.59 6.01 -7.07
CA LEU A 916 -16.76 5.42 -7.72
C LEU A 916 -16.80 5.67 -9.24
N THR A 917 -15.98 6.58 -9.77
CA THR A 917 -15.81 6.70 -11.23
C THR A 917 -14.89 5.62 -11.81
N GLY A 918 -14.10 4.94 -10.98
CA GLY A 918 -13.10 3.96 -11.40
C GLY A 918 -11.91 4.57 -12.16
N VAL A 919 -11.70 5.87 -12.05
CA VAL A 919 -10.60 6.60 -12.70
C VAL A 919 -9.45 6.75 -11.71
N ASP A 920 -8.21 6.55 -12.16
CA ASP A 920 -7.02 6.82 -11.34
C ASP A 920 -6.86 8.32 -11.11
N THR A 921 -7.04 8.75 -9.87
CA THR A 921 -6.91 10.14 -9.42
C THR A 921 -5.79 10.33 -8.40
N VAL A 922 -4.94 9.33 -8.16
CA VAL A 922 -3.95 9.34 -7.07
C VAL A 922 -3.04 10.56 -7.16
N ASP A 923 -2.50 10.84 -8.34
CA ASP A 923 -1.61 11.98 -8.59
C ASP A 923 -2.31 13.34 -8.36
N GLU A 924 -3.60 13.43 -8.71
CA GLU A 924 -4.38 14.67 -8.55
C GLU A 924 -4.73 14.94 -7.08
N THR A 925 -4.97 13.88 -6.31
CA THR A 925 -5.31 13.99 -4.88
C THR A 925 -4.09 14.10 -3.97
N ALA A 926 -2.95 13.51 -4.34
CA ALA A 926 -1.74 13.46 -3.50
C ALA A 926 -1.15 14.85 -3.16
N ARG A 927 -1.45 15.86 -3.99
CA ARG A 927 -1.03 17.26 -3.78
C ARG A 927 -2.01 18.08 -2.94
N LEU A 928 -3.17 17.53 -2.59
CA LEU A 928 -4.22 18.22 -1.85
C LEU A 928 -4.18 17.85 -0.38
N ASP A 929 -4.31 18.84 0.48
CA ASP A 929 -4.49 18.66 1.92
C ASP A 929 -5.96 18.38 2.22
N LEU A 930 -6.33 17.09 2.27
CA LEU A 930 -7.72 16.61 2.34
C LEU A 930 -8.09 16.07 3.73
N HIS A 931 -9.34 16.31 4.14
CA HIS A 931 -10.01 15.62 5.26
C HIS A 931 -11.04 14.62 4.74
N SER A 932 -10.71 13.95 3.63
CA SER A 932 -11.59 13.06 2.90
C SER A 932 -11.00 11.66 2.91
N ASN A 933 -11.72 10.71 3.49
CA ASN A 933 -11.40 9.28 3.40
C ASN A 933 -12.52 8.58 2.64
N SER A 934 -12.18 7.93 1.53
CA SER A 934 -13.18 7.26 0.70
C SER A 934 -14.03 6.28 1.51
N LEU A 935 -15.32 6.22 1.20
CA LEU A 935 -16.28 5.29 1.78
C LEU A 935 -16.30 3.95 1.04
N VAL A 936 -15.64 3.83 -0.11
CA VAL A 936 -15.59 2.57 -0.90
C VAL A 936 -14.99 1.39 -0.11
N PRO A 937 -13.94 1.56 0.72
CA PRO A 937 -13.50 0.50 1.63
C PRO A 937 -14.59 0.03 2.59
N ILE A 938 -15.45 0.93 3.09
CA ILE A 938 -16.58 0.55 3.96
C ILE A 938 -17.62 -0.25 3.16
N PHE A 939 -17.94 0.21 1.95
CA PHE A 939 -18.86 -0.49 1.04
C PHE A 939 -18.43 -1.93 0.75
N ASN A 940 -17.13 -2.21 0.84
CA ASN A 940 -16.53 -3.53 0.61
C ASN A 940 -16.21 -4.32 1.90
N GLY A 941 -16.47 -3.76 3.09
CA GLY A 941 -16.15 -4.42 4.35
C GLY A 941 -14.67 -4.49 4.70
N ALA A 942 -13.88 -3.59 4.12
CA ALA A 942 -12.42 -3.59 4.17
C ALA A 942 -11.84 -2.33 4.82
N ASP A 943 -12.68 -1.54 5.47
CA ASP A 943 -12.28 -0.26 6.04
C ASP A 943 -11.41 -0.41 7.28
N THR A 944 -10.31 0.34 7.31
CA THR A 944 -9.34 0.37 8.43
C THR A 944 -9.02 1.78 8.88
N ALA A 945 -9.69 2.80 8.33
CA ALA A 945 -9.39 4.19 8.63
C ALA A 945 -10.01 4.61 9.98
N GLU A 946 -9.20 5.23 10.84
CA GLU A 946 -9.72 5.97 12.00
C GLU A 946 -10.27 7.32 11.51
N ARG A 947 -11.50 7.67 11.92
CA ARG A 947 -12.17 8.90 11.48
C ARG A 947 -12.42 9.88 12.61
N LEU A 948 -12.44 11.15 12.21
CA LEU A 948 -12.70 12.33 13.02
C LEU A 948 -13.68 13.20 12.27
N ILE A 949 -14.81 13.50 12.90
CA ILE A 949 -15.79 14.45 12.40
C ILE A 949 -15.39 15.85 12.85
N ILE A 950 -15.31 16.78 11.89
CA ILE A 950 -15.03 18.20 12.14
C ILE A 950 -16.16 19.02 11.52
N ALA A 951 -17.11 19.49 12.33
CA ALA A 951 -18.19 20.34 11.84
C ALA A 951 -18.03 21.76 12.38
N GLU A 952 -18.10 22.78 11.54
CA GLU A 952 -17.74 24.14 11.94
C GLU A 952 -18.62 25.23 11.34
N LYS A 953 -18.56 26.42 11.95
CA LYS A 953 -19.24 27.63 11.52
C LYS A 953 -18.57 28.86 12.13
N TRP A 954 -18.39 29.93 11.36
CA TRP A 954 -17.89 31.23 11.85
C TRP A 954 -18.43 32.42 11.05
N GLY A 955 -18.16 33.63 11.53
CA GLY A 955 -18.51 34.90 10.92
C GLY A 955 -19.95 35.36 11.20
N LEU A 956 -20.57 34.84 12.26
CA LEU A 956 -21.95 35.15 12.68
C LEU A 956 -22.05 35.57 14.17
N ASN A 957 -20.96 35.44 14.94
CA ASN A 957 -20.59 36.17 16.18
C ASN A 957 -21.32 35.83 17.51
N ALA A 958 -21.78 34.59 17.73
CA ALA A 958 -22.08 34.07 19.08
C ALA A 958 -22.23 32.53 19.18
N ARG A 959 -22.20 31.84 18.04
CA ARG A 959 -22.34 30.37 17.92
C ARG A 959 -21.29 29.82 16.96
N ASP A 960 -20.18 30.54 16.89
CA ASP A 960 -19.07 30.21 16.04
C ASP A 960 -18.19 29.22 16.80
N GLY A 961 -17.60 28.30 16.07
CA GLY A 961 -16.83 27.23 16.67
C GLY A 961 -16.83 25.94 15.86
N ARG A 962 -16.49 24.86 16.56
CA ARG A 962 -16.24 23.53 15.99
C ARG A 962 -16.84 22.44 16.87
N ALA A 963 -17.41 21.42 16.26
CA ALA A 963 -17.77 20.16 16.90
C ALA A 963 -16.81 19.05 16.46
N LEU A 964 -16.35 18.26 17.43
CA LEU A 964 -15.43 17.14 17.25
C LEU A 964 -16.02 15.83 17.79
N ILE A 965 -15.99 14.78 16.97
CA ILE A 965 -16.40 13.41 17.31
C ILE A 965 -15.38 12.43 16.71
N SER A 966 -14.86 11.50 17.50
CA SER A 966 -13.81 10.56 17.07
C SER A 966 -14.21 9.11 17.32
N ASP A 967 -13.77 8.20 16.45
CA ASP A 967 -13.98 6.75 16.59
C ASP A 967 -13.40 6.20 17.90
N ASN A 968 -12.32 6.82 18.41
CA ASN A 968 -11.70 6.42 19.67
C ASN A 968 -12.58 6.74 20.90
N TRP A 969 -13.52 7.67 20.76
CA TRP A 969 -14.39 8.14 21.84
C TRP A 969 -15.84 8.34 21.35
N PRO A 970 -16.50 7.30 20.83
CA PRO A 970 -17.70 7.44 20.00
C PRO A 970 -18.92 7.91 20.79
N GLN A 971 -18.95 7.72 22.12
CA GLN A 971 -20.02 8.23 22.99
C GLN A 971 -19.86 9.71 23.38
N TYR A 972 -18.74 10.34 23.04
CA TYR A 972 -18.40 11.69 23.49
C TYR A 972 -18.32 12.68 22.34
N LYS A 973 -18.70 13.92 22.62
CA LYS A 973 -18.60 15.04 21.70
C LYS A 973 -18.05 16.27 22.39
N LEU A 974 -17.10 16.94 21.75
CA LEU A 974 -16.59 18.23 22.19
C LEU A 974 -17.09 19.32 21.25
N ILE A 975 -17.59 20.41 21.81
CA ILE A 975 -17.83 21.66 21.09
C ILE A 975 -16.84 22.70 21.60
N SER A 976 -16.03 23.23 20.69
CA SER A 976 -15.19 24.41 20.90
C SER A 976 -15.98 25.64 20.46
N LEU A 977 -16.14 26.62 21.34
CA LEU A 977 -16.76 27.91 21.06
C LEU A 977 -15.63 28.94 20.91
N GLN A 978 -15.37 29.30 19.65
CA GLN A 978 -14.37 30.29 19.22
C GLN A 978 -14.61 30.69 17.76
N ASP A 979 -14.18 31.88 17.39
CA ASP A 979 -13.94 32.24 15.99
C ASP A 979 -12.59 31.66 15.55
N VAL A 980 -12.64 30.53 14.83
CA VAL A 980 -11.43 29.86 14.31
C VAL A 980 -10.63 30.72 13.33
N THR A 981 -11.15 31.88 12.90
CA THR A 981 -10.42 32.82 12.04
C THR A 981 -9.73 33.94 12.82
N ASP A 982 -10.03 34.11 14.10
CA ASP A 982 -9.38 35.09 14.97
C ASP A 982 -8.37 34.39 15.89
N PRO A 983 -7.06 34.48 15.63
CA PRO A 983 -6.05 33.84 16.47
C PRO A 983 -5.96 34.44 17.89
N ALA A 984 -6.68 35.53 18.17
CA ALA A 984 -6.80 36.09 19.51
C ALA A 984 -8.02 35.57 20.27
N ASP A 985 -8.97 34.88 19.61
CA ASP A 985 -10.08 34.21 20.27
C ASP A 985 -9.61 32.88 20.85
N VAL A 986 -9.93 32.63 22.11
CA VAL A 986 -9.44 31.45 22.84
C VAL A 986 -10.60 30.50 23.03
N ALA A 987 -10.43 29.25 22.56
CA ALA A 987 -11.39 28.17 22.72
C ALA A 987 -11.99 28.11 24.13
N THR A 988 -13.32 28.14 24.19
CA THR A 988 -14.05 27.66 25.38
C THR A 988 -14.77 26.37 25.03
N TYR A 989 -14.55 25.34 25.85
CA TYR A 989 -14.99 23.98 25.53
C TYR A 989 -16.29 23.61 26.25
N GLN A 990 -17.12 22.82 25.58
CA GLN A 990 -18.31 22.17 26.12
C GLN A 990 -18.31 20.69 25.72
N MET A 991 -18.34 19.80 26.71
CA MET A 991 -18.35 18.35 26.49
C MET A 991 -19.75 17.75 26.67
N TYR A 992 -20.12 16.79 25.83
CA TYR A 992 -21.43 16.14 25.83
C TYR A 992 -21.32 14.62 25.77
N LEU A 993 -22.31 13.94 26.36
CA LEU A 993 -22.56 12.51 26.19
C LEU A 993 -23.63 12.31 25.12
N ILE A 994 -23.33 11.48 24.12
CA ILE A 994 -24.27 11.05 23.07
C ILE A 994 -25.03 9.81 23.56
N GLY A 995 -26.36 9.83 23.48
CA GLY A 995 -27.21 8.70 23.86
C GLY A 995 -27.55 7.76 22.70
N ASP A 996 -28.29 6.69 22.98
CA ASP A 996 -28.68 5.65 22.00
C ASP A 996 -29.44 6.18 20.77
N ALA A 997 -30.07 7.35 20.88
CA ALA A 997 -30.76 8.01 19.76
C ALA A 997 -29.81 8.82 18.85
N GLY A 998 -28.49 8.77 19.09
CA GLY A 998 -27.50 9.50 18.31
C GLY A 998 -27.51 11.02 18.54
N VAL A 999 -27.95 11.46 19.72
CA VAL A 999 -28.09 12.89 20.09
C VAL A 999 -27.54 13.17 21.49
N GLU A 1000 -27.19 14.41 21.79
CA GLU A 1000 -26.72 14.79 23.13
C GLU A 1000 -27.81 14.59 24.20
N ILE A 1001 -27.49 13.84 25.27
CA ILE A 1001 -28.41 13.59 26.40
C ILE A 1001 -28.00 14.30 27.69
N ALA A 1002 -26.73 14.71 27.81
CA ALA A 1002 -26.22 15.43 28.97
C ALA A 1002 -25.01 16.28 28.60
N THR A 1003 -24.92 17.47 29.19
CA THR A 1003 -23.67 18.26 29.25
C THR A 1003 -22.81 17.72 30.39
N LEU A 1004 -21.52 17.53 30.13
CA LEU A 1004 -20.53 17.04 31.09
C LEU A 1004 -19.71 18.21 31.66
N THR A 1005 -19.15 18.00 32.86
CA THR A 1005 -18.25 18.98 33.50
C THR A 1005 -17.06 19.27 32.59
N THR A 1006 -16.81 20.56 32.31
CA THR A 1006 -15.77 21.00 31.37
C THR A 1006 -15.02 22.22 31.95
N PRO A 1007 -13.69 22.16 32.19
CA PRO A 1007 -12.87 20.95 32.10
C PRO A 1007 -13.28 19.89 33.15
N PRO A 1008 -13.03 18.59 32.90
CA PRO A 1008 -13.30 17.51 33.84
C PRO A 1008 -12.47 17.63 35.13
N ASP A 1009 -13.03 17.16 36.24
CA ASP A 1009 -12.26 16.96 37.47
C ASP A 1009 -11.30 15.77 37.30
N GLU A 1010 -10.21 15.73 38.09
CA GLU A 1010 -9.22 14.65 38.01
C GLU A 1010 -9.87 13.28 38.34
N GLY A 1011 -9.77 12.34 37.41
CA GLY A 1011 -10.36 10.99 37.54
C GLY A 1011 -11.78 10.84 36.96
N ASP A 1012 -12.35 11.89 36.36
CA ASP A 1012 -13.64 11.79 35.67
C ASP A 1012 -13.59 10.78 34.48
N PRO A 1013 -14.65 9.98 34.24
CA PRO A 1013 -14.66 8.97 33.17
C PRO A 1013 -14.45 9.52 31.76
N HIS A 1014 -14.75 10.81 31.53
CA HIS A 1014 -14.57 11.49 30.25
C HIS A 1014 -13.27 12.30 30.15
N GLN A 1015 -12.40 12.26 31.16
CA GLN A 1015 -11.17 13.06 31.20
C GLN A 1015 -10.24 12.77 30.01
N ALA A 1016 -10.05 11.50 29.67
CA ALA A 1016 -9.20 11.10 28.54
C ALA A 1016 -9.79 11.60 27.20
N ALA A 1017 -11.09 11.42 26.99
CA ALA A 1017 -11.78 11.90 25.79
C ALA A 1017 -11.68 13.43 25.65
N TYR A 1018 -11.90 14.18 26.74
CA TYR A 1018 -11.75 15.64 26.75
C TYR A 1018 -10.33 16.05 26.36
N ASN A 1019 -9.30 15.46 26.99
CA ASN A 1019 -7.91 15.79 26.70
C ASN A 1019 -7.53 15.52 25.24
N THR A 1020 -7.97 14.37 24.69
CA THR A 1020 -7.72 14.03 23.28
C THR A 1020 -8.41 15.00 22.33
N LEU A 1021 -9.71 15.24 22.51
CA LEU A 1021 -10.47 16.10 21.60
C LEU A 1021 -10.05 17.57 21.70
N ALA A 1022 -9.68 18.05 22.89
CA ALA A 1022 -9.16 19.41 23.07
C ALA A 1022 -7.75 19.58 22.45
N ALA A 1023 -6.92 18.54 22.50
CA ALA A 1023 -5.62 18.55 21.81
C ALA A 1023 -5.80 18.57 20.29
N ILE A 1024 -6.76 17.81 19.75
CA ILE A 1024 -7.12 17.84 18.33
C ILE A 1024 -7.59 19.25 17.93
N ASP A 1025 -8.46 19.89 18.72
CA ASP A 1025 -8.92 21.26 18.42
C ASP A 1025 -7.76 22.25 18.34
N LEU A 1026 -6.79 22.13 19.27
CA LEU A 1026 -5.57 22.95 19.32
C LEU A 1026 -4.67 22.71 18.10
N GLU A 1027 -4.56 21.49 17.61
CA GLU A 1027 -3.79 21.17 16.39
C GLU A 1027 -4.45 21.73 15.12
N LEU A 1028 -5.77 21.91 15.15
CA LEU A 1028 -6.56 22.51 14.07
C LEU A 1028 -6.65 24.05 14.17
N GLU A 1029 -5.99 24.69 15.14
CA GLU A 1029 -5.89 26.14 15.20
C GLU A 1029 -5.09 26.66 13.99
N PRO A 1030 -5.46 27.82 13.42
CA PRO A 1030 -4.66 28.42 12.36
C PRO A 1030 -3.23 28.63 12.87
N ALA A 1031 -2.24 28.09 12.15
CA ALA A 1031 -0.87 28.47 12.39
C ALA A 1031 -0.77 30.00 12.33
N PRO A 1032 -0.07 30.67 13.26
CA PRO A 1032 0.03 32.11 13.25
C PRO A 1032 0.60 32.56 11.91
N VAL A 1033 -0.25 33.20 11.09
CA VAL A 1033 0.15 33.68 9.77
C VAL A 1033 1.08 34.87 10.00
N VAL A 1034 2.38 34.65 9.81
CA VAL A 1034 3.35 35.75 9.77
C VAL A 1034 3.27 36.36 8.38
N THR A 1035 2.30 37.25 8.18
CA THR A 1035 2.29 38.09 6.98
C THR A 1035 3.24 39.27 7.16
N ILE A 1036 3.86 39.70 6.07
CA ILE A 1036 4.54 40.99 5.99
C ILE A 1036 3.80 41.90 5.02
N ALA A 1037 3.58 43.14 5.44
CA ALA A 1037 3.07 44.18 4.56
C ALA A 1037 4.19 44.63 3.61
N LEU A 1038 4.02 44.36 2.32
CA LEU A 1038 4.89 44.79 1.25
C LEU A 1038 4.41 46.13 0.70
N GLN A 1039 5.28 47.14 0.76
CA GLN A 1039 5.11 48.35 -0.04
C GLN A 1039 5.83 48.16 -1.37
N ILE A 1040 5.07 48.21 -2.46
CA ILE A 1040 5.55 47.85 -3.78
C ILE A 1040 5.53 49.10 -4.66
N ASP A 1041 6.71 49.61 -4.95
CA ASP A 1041 6.89 50.69 -5.92
C ASP A 1041 6.90 50.12 -7.34
N LEU A 1042 6.01 50.63 -8.18
CA LEU A 1042 5.85 50.19 -9.55
C LEU A 1042 6.74 51.03 -10.50
N PRO A 1043 7.42 50.39 -11.46
CA PRO A 1043 8.17 51.13 -12.47
C PRO A 1043 7.21 51.93 -13.37
N PRO A 1044 7.70 53.01 -14.01
CA PRO A 1044 6.92 53.80 -14.95
C PRO A 1044 6.49 53.03 -16.21
N THR A 1045 7.09 51.87 -16.48
CA THR A 1045 6.78 50.98 -17.61
C THR A 1045 6.80 49.50 -17.19
N GLY A 1046 5.90 48.68 -17.72
CA GLY A 1046 5.85 47.22 -17.59
C GLY A 1046 5.79 46.52 -18.95
N ILE A 1047 5.60 45.19 -18.94
CA ILE A 1047 5.54 44.35 -20.14
C ILE A 1047 4.14 43.71 -20.22
N SER A 1048 3.45 43.83 -21.36
CA SER A 1048 2.19 43.12 -21.59
C SER A 1048 2.40 41.65 -21.95
N THR A 1049 1.38 40.82 -21.78
CA THR A 1049 1.44 39.37 -22.10
C THR A 1049 1.80 39.06 -23.56
N ASN A 1050 1.69 40.03 -24.46
CA ASN A 1050 2.13 39.93 -25.86
C ASN A 1050 3.53 40.53 -26.11
N GLY A 1051 4.33 40.77 -25.05
CA GLY A 1051 5.74 41.16 -25.12
C GLY A 1051 6.02 42.64 -25.42
N GLN A 1052 5.01 43.52 -25.35
CA GLN A 1052 5.19 44.95 -25.64
C GLN A 1052 5.39 45.77 -24.37
N THR A 1053 6.25 46.80 -24.43
CA THR A 1053 6.42 47.77 -23.34
C THR A 1053 5.19 48.66 -23.23
N ALA A 1054 4.66 48.81 -22.02
CA ALA A 1054 3.50 49.64 -21.73
C ALA A 1054 3.75 50.56 -20.54
N ASN A 1055 3.28 51.81 -20.60
CA ASN A 1055 3.35 52.72 -19.46
C ASN A 1055 2.44 52.26 -18.31
N LEU A 1056 2.86 52.52 -17.08
CA LEU A 1056 2.04 52.34 -15.89
C LEU A 1056 0.72 53.09 -16.08
N PRO A 1057 -0.45 52.43 -15.96
CA PRO A 1057 -1.72 53.15 -15.98
C PRO A 1057 -1.77 54.11 -14.79
N ALA A 1058 -2.39 55.27 -14.97
CA ALA A 1058 -2.68 56.13 -13.82
C ALA A 1058 -3.56 55.34 -12.85
N LEU A 1059 -3.05 55.03 -11.66
CA LEU A 1059 -3.76 54.25 -10.65
C LEU A 1059 -5.04 54.98 -10.18
N VAL A 1060 -5.11 56.30 -10.39
CA VAL A 1060 -6.32 57.11 -10.26
C VAL A 1060 -6.59 57.84 -11.57
N ASN A 1061 -7.80 57.65 -12.12
CA ASN A 1061 -8.22 58.36 -13.33
C ASN A 1061 -8.50 59.83 -13.00
N ALA A 1062 -7.72 60.73 -13.62
CA ALA A 1062 -7.81 62.17 -13.38
C ALA A 1062 -9.15 62.82 -13.81
N MET A 1063 -9.98 62.15 -14.63
CA MET A 1063 -11.25 62.69 -15.14
C MET A 1063 -12.47 62.29 -14.31
N ASN A 1064 -12.47 61.12 -13.68
CA ASN A 1064 -13.64 60.61 -12.94
C ASN A 1064 -13.31 60.02 -11.56
N GLY A 1065 -12.04 60.02 -11.15
CA GLY A 1065 -11.60 59.51 -9.85
C GLY A 1065 -11.60 57.98 -9.74
N ASN A 1066 -11.93 57.24 -10.81
CA ASN A 1066 -11.94 55.79 -10.78
C ASN A 1066 -10.53 55.23 -10.60
N VAL A 1067 -10.40 54.26 -9.71
CA VAL A 1067 -9.14 53.61 -9.36
C VAL A 1067 -8.89 52.39 -10.26
N VAL A 1068 -7.66 52.21 -10.71
CA VAL A 1068 -7.23 51.03 -11.49
C VAL A 1068 -6.62 50.01 -10.53
N ARG A 1069 -7.30 48.88 -10.35
CA ARG A 1069 -6.91 47.84 -9.39
C ARG A 1069 -5.99 46.78 -10.01
N PRO A 1070 -5.01 46.25 -9.26
CA PRO A 1070 -4.35 44.99 -9.62
C PRO A 1070 -5.38 43.87 -9.77
N ILE A 1071 -5.04 42.84 -10.54
CA ILE A 1071 -5.81 41.59 -10.63
C ILE A 1071 -5.04 40.41 -10.03
N ALA A 1072 -3.73 40.57 -9.81
CA ALA A 1072 -2.87 39.65 -9.10
C ALA A 1072 -1.62 40.39 -8.60
N ILE A 1073 -1.11 39.96 -7.45
CA ILE A 1073 0.23 40.30 -6.94
C ILE A 1073 0.91 39.00 -6.56
N THR A 1074 2.15 38.80 -6.99
CA THR A 1074 2.94 37.61 -6.66
C THR A 1074 4.34 37.95 -6.20
N VAL A 1075 4.91 37.13 -5.32
CA VAL A 1075 6.29 37.20 -4.85
C VAL A 1075 6.96 35.86 -5.18
N GLY A 1076 7.95 35.86 -6.08
CA GLY A 1076 8.62 34.61 -6.47
C GLY A 1076 7.73 33.58 -7.17
N GLY A 1077 6.53 33.97 -7.61
CA GLY A 1077 5.49 33.09 -8.17
C GLY A 1077 4.33 32.83 -7.21
N GLU A 1078 4.53 33.07 -5.92
CA GLU A 1078 3.52 32.83 -4.88
C GLU A 1078 2.57 34.00 -4.74
N SER A 1079 1.29 33.71 -4.50
CA SER A 1079 0.25 34.75 -4.41
C SER A 1079 0.40 35.58 -3.14
N ALA A 1080 0.32 36.90 -3.27
CA ALA A 1080 0.18 37.82 -2.15
C ALA A 1080 -1.26 38.37 -2.13
N SER A 1081 -1.84 38.47 -0.93
CA SER A 1081 -3.13 39.16 -0.78
C SER A 1081 -2.90 40.67 -0.90
N TRP A 1082 -3.92 41.39 -1.34
CA TRP A 1082 -3.85 42.85 -1.43
C TRP A 1082 -5.22 43.46 -1.13
N ASP A 1083 -5.20 44.61 -0.48
CA ASP A 1083 -6.42 45.23 0.04
C ASP A 1083 -7.37 45.68 -1.09
N ASN A 1084 -8.55 45.07 -1.13
CA ASN A 1084 -9.66 45.42 -2.01
C ASN A 1084 -10.63 46.44 -1.40
N GLY A 1085 -10.50 46.71 -0.11
CA GLY A 1085 -11.30 47.62 0.73
C GLY A 1085 -10.84 49.07 0.60
N GLY A 1086 -11.79 50.00 0.73
CA GLY A 1086 -11.55 51.39 0.37
C GLY A 1086 -11.24 52.33 1.53
N ILE A 1087 -10.16 53.10 1.39
CA ILE A 1087 -9.76 54.20 2.29
C ILE A 1087 -10.71 55.38 2.07
N THR A 1088 -11.51 55.76 3.08
CA THR A 1088 -12.51 56.84 2.94
C THR A 1088 -12.05 58.18 3.53
N ARG A 1089 -12.04 59.26 2.73
CA ARG A 1089 -11.83 60.65 3.19
C ARG A 1089 -12.73 61.63 2.41
N ASN A 1090 -13.35 62.59 3.10
CA ASN A 1090 -14.28 63.57 2.53
C ASN A 1090 -15.44 62.96 1.71
N GLY A 1091 -15.85 61.73 2.05
CA GLY A 1091 -16.88 60.98 1.31
C GLY A 1091 -16.39 60.28 0.05
N VAL A 1092 -15.07 60.18 -0.19
CA VAL A 1092 -14.48 59.43 -1.31
C VAL A 1092 -13.62 58.30 -0.78
N THR A 1093 -13.88 57.09 -1.29
CA THR A 1093 -13.32 55.80 -0.87
C THR A 1093 -12.35 55.29 -1.94
N THR A 1094 -11.07 55.05 -1.63
CA THR A 1094 -10.06 54.56 -2.60
C THR A 1094 -9.34 53.29 -2.10
N SER A 1095 -9.32 52.23 -2.89
CA SER A 1095 -8.64 50.96 -2.60
C SER A 1095 -7.53 50.68 -3.61
N ALA A 1096 -6.33 50.31 -3.14
CA ALA A 1096 -5.15 49.85 -3.90
C ALA A 1096 -3.98 50.83 -4.19
N ALA A 1097 -3.99 52.09 -3.75
CA ALA A 1097 -2.81 52.99 -3.88
C ALA A 1097 -2.28 53.41 -2.49
N ARG A 1098 -0.95 53.42 -2.31
CA ARG A 1098 -0.33 53.96 -1.07
C ARG A 1098 -0.78 55.41 -0.87
N VAL A 1099 -0.99 55.85 0.37
CA VAL A 1099 -1.19 57.27 0.69
C VAL A 1099 0.04 57.82 1.38
N ASP A 1100 0.48 59.04 1.00
CA ASP A 1100 1.56 59.72 1.69
C ASP A 1100 1.14 60.22 3.10
N GLU A 1101 2.08 60.78 3.86
CA GLU A 1101 1.84 61.32 5.22
C GLU A 1101 0.78 62.45 5.26
N ALA A 1102 0.44 63.04 4.11
CA ALA A 1102 -0.62 64.04 3.97
C ALA A 1102 -1.99 63.44 3.53
N GLY A 1103 -2.03 62.13 3.27
CA GLY A 1103 -3.20 61.38 2.82
C GLY A 1103 -3.49 61.53 1.32
N THR A 1104 -2.46 61.79 0.50
CA THR A 1104 -2.56 61.88 -0.97
C THR A 1104 -2.26 60.50 -1.59
N PRO A 1105 -3.13 59.95 -2.45
CA PRO A 1105 -2.84 58.70 -3.16
C PRO A 1105 -1.61 58.81 -4.06
N ASP A 1106 -0.67 57.90 -3.89
CA ASP A 1106 0.53 57.71 -4.71
C ASP A 1106 0.15 56.98 -6.00
N PRO A 1107 0.33 57.61 -7.17
CA PRO A 1107 -0.04 57.01 -8.45
C PRO A 1107 0.90 55.88 -8.89
N ALA A 1108 1.95 55.54 -8.13
CA ALA A 1108 2.99 54.61 -8.53
C ALA A 1108 3.32 53.50 -7.52
N SER A 1109 2.50 53.27 -6.48
CA SER A 1109 2.77 52.20 -5.51
C SER A 1109 1.50 51.51 -4.98
N VAL A 1110 1.64 50.23 -4.65
CA VAL A 1110 0.58 49.36 -4.10
C VAL A 1110 1.03 48.71 -2.79
N VAL A 1111 0.08 48.27 -1.97
CA VAL A 1111 0.36 47.54 -0.72
C VAL A 1111 -0.22 46.14 -0.82
N ALA A 1112 0.57 45.13 -0.46
CA ALA A 1112 0.18 43.73 -0.41
C ALA A 1112 0.56 43.12 0.94
N GLU A 1113 -0.13 42.08 1.36
CA GLU A 1113 0.29 41.24 2.48
C GLU A 1113 0.76 39.90 1.92
N PHE A 1114 1.96 39.49 2.32
CA PHE A 1114 2.58 38.25 1.85
C PHE A 1114 2.78 37.30 3.01
N ASP A 1115 2.24 36.08 2.89
CA ASP A 1115 2.39 35.02 3.88
C ASP A 1115 3.79 34.41 3.77
N ILE A 1116 4.65 34.73 4.73
CA ILE A 1116 6.03 34.24 4.76
C ILE A 1116 6.04 32.75 5.13
N ALA A 1117 5.16 32.34 6.06
CA ALA A 1117 5.20 31.01 6.65
C ALA A 1117 4.84 29.91 5.65
N ASN A 1118 3.91 30.20 4.73
CA ASN A 1118 3.36 29.20 3.80
C ASN A 1118 3.81 29.36 2.34
N SER A 1119 4.68 30.32 2.03
CA SER A 1119 5.12 30.58 0.66
C SER A 1119 6.04 29.51 0.05
N GLY A 1120 6.63 28.61 0.84
CA GLY A 1120 7.64 27.67 0.36
C GLY A 1120 8.94 28.33 -0.17
N LEU A 1121 9.07 29.66 -0.06
CA LEU A 1121 10.24 30.42 -0.49
C LEU A 1121 11.37 30.34 0.55
N ILE A 1122 12.62 30.38 0.06
CA ILE A 1122 13.82 30.16 0.88
C ILE A 1122 14.23 31.46 1.59
N SER A 1123 14.31 31.42 2.93
CA SER A 1123 14.81 32.55 3.74
C SER A 1123 16.20 33.01 3.29
N GLY A 1124 16.41 34.34 3.28
CA GLY A 1124 17.64 34.99 2.83
C GLY A 1124 17.78 35.14 1.31
N GLN A 1125 16.87 34.60 0.49
CA GLN A 1125 16.84 34.82 -0.96
C GLN A 1125 15.99 36.03 -1.34
N SER A 1126 16.31 36.64 -2.50
CA SER A 1126 15.55 37.76 -3.06
C SER A 1126 14.69 37.30 -4.23
N TYR A 1127 13.40 37.61 -4.16
CA TYR A 1127 12.40 37.21 -5.14
C TYR A 1127 11.82 38.42 -5.87
N PRO A 1128 11.48 38.30 -7.17
CA PRO A 1128 10.77 39.35 -7.87
C PRO A 1128 9.36 39.49 -7.31
N VAL A 1129 8.89 40.74 -7.19
CA VAL A 1129 7.49 41.05 -6.91
C VAL A 1129 6.84 41.48 -8.22
N GLU A 1130 5.75 40.84 -8.61
CA GLU A 1130 5.03 41.16 -9.85
C GLU A 1130 3.61 41.62 -9.53
N VAL A 1131 3.19 42.69 -10.18
CA VAL A 1131 1.85 43.26 -10.05
C VAL A 1131 1.20 43.28 -11.42
N VAL A 1132 0.03 42.66 -11.54
CA VAL A 1132 -0.66 42.48 -12.81
C VAL A 1132 -1.88 43.39 -12.87
N PHE A 1133 -2.02 44.13 -13.96
CA PHE A 1133 -3.21 44.96 -14.25
C PHE A 1133 -3.91 44.51 -15.53
N ARG A 1134 -5.21 44.77 -15.63
CA ARG A 1134 -5.99 44.53 -16.85
C ARG A 1134 -5.65 45.58 -17.91
N GLY A 1135 -5.25 45.18 -19.12
CA GLY A 1135 -4.99 46.08 -20.24
C GLY A 1135 -6.19 46.28 -21.17
N GLY A 1136 -6.15 47.36 -21.97
CA GLY A 1136 -7.15 47.61 -23.01
C GLY A 1136 -7.17 46.51 -24.07
N GLY A 1137 -8.34 45.94 -24.37
CA GLY A 1137 -8.51 44.84 -25.33
C GLY A 1137 -8.43 43.43 -24.75
N GLY A 1138 -8.36 43.27 -23.42
CA GLY A 1138 -8.38 41.97 -22.75
C GLY A 1138 -7.00 41.35 -22.44
N ALA A 1139 -5.91 41.93 -22.91
CA ALA A 1139 -4.56 41.50 -22.57
C ALA A 1139 -4.13 42.04 -21.18
N SER A 1140 -3.52 41.20 -20.33
CA SER A 1140 -2.95 41.63 -19.04
C SER A 1140 -1.61 42.34 -19.21
N ARG A 1141 -1.29 43.23 -18.28
CA ARG A 1141 -0.03 44.00 -18.20
C ARG A 1141 0.68 43.63 -16.90
N ILE A 1142 1.90 43.14 -17.00
CA ILE A 1142 2.71 42.71 -15.86
C ILE A 1142 3.74 43.81 -15.56
N PHE A 1143 3.77 44.25 -14.31
CA PHE A 1143 4.72 45.21 -13.80
C PHE A 1143 5.55 44.54 -12.72
N THR A 1144 6.81 44.22 -13.03
CA THR A 1144 7.77 43.73 -12.05
C THR A 1144 8.29 44.92 -11.25
N ALA A 1145 8.14 44.88 -9.93
CA ALA A 1145 8.56 45.95 -9.03
C ALA A 1145 10.06 46.26 -9.20
N THR A 1146 10.43 47.52 -8.95
CA THR A 1146 11.86 47.93 -9.01
C THR A 1146 12.69 47.37 -7.87
N SER A 1147 12.06 46.97 -6.77
CA SER A 1147 12.65 46.31 -5.62
C SER A 1147 12.33 44.81 -5.62
N GLN A 1148 13.31 43.98 -5.25
CA GLN A 1148 13.08 42.57 -4.93
C GLN A 1148 12.68 42.44 -3.46
N PHE A 1149 11.80 41.49 -3.15
CA PHE A 1149 11.50 41.13 -1.78
C PHE A 1149 12.54 40.14 -1.27
N MET A 1150 13.25 40.51 -0.21
CA MET A 1150 14.14 39.58 0.49
C MET A 1150 13.32 38.80 1.50
N MET A 1151 13.30 37.48 1.37
CA MET A 1151 12.63 36.59 2.29
C MET A 1151 13.32 36.69 3.66
N PRO A 1152 12.62 37.15 4.73
CA PRO A 1152 13.22 37.42 6.02
C PRO A 1152 13.70 36.17 6.77
#